data_AF-A0AAX7TKU8-F1
#
_entry.id   AF-A0AAX7TKU8-F1
#
_cell.length_a   1.000
_cell.length_b   1.000
_cell.length_c   1.000
_cell.angle_alpha   90.00
_cell.angle_beta   90.00
_cell.angle_gamma   90.00
#
_symmetry.space_group_name_H-M   'P 1'
#
loop_
_entity.id
_entity.type
_entity.pdbx_description
1 polymer ?
#
loop_
_entity_poly.entity_id
_entity_poly.type
_entity_poly.pdbx_seq_one_letter_code
_entity_poly.pdbx_strand_id
1 'polypeptide(L)'
;MEETSREAVATAVQRVAGMLQRSDQLDKVEQYRRREARKKASVEARLKAAIQSQLDGVRTGLTQLHSALLDVKDIQSSLADVSKDWRQSINTIENLKDVKDAVVQHSQLAAAVENLKNIFSVPEIVGETQQLIEQAELLQAHRKLMELECSRDDLMYEQYRMDSRNTSDMHLISIYFEDVQGLSDELAKQLWMVLQRSMVTVRRDPTMLVSVVRIIEREEKIDRRMVDRKKQTGFIPPGRPKKWKDKMFEVLEGTVSTRIEGTQAVTREADKMWLVRLLEITRKYVLDDLIVVKNLMVQCFPPHYNTFNRFFRLYHNAVSMRVKELASEDLEANEIVSLLTWVLNTYKSVEMMGHPELCSECDIHQLEPLLPREVVDDLLSKYVKTFTSNITGWLRKALETDKKDWQKDTEPEADQDGYYQTTLPAIVFQMFEQNLQVAAQIDGDFKEKVLKLCLKQMNTFLLRYREEAVSYKEEHLRDRQLPQCYVQYMIAIINNCQTFKESINSLKRKYSQSSEPTDSDAAIERTLNEVAKEGCQFLLDEVFLDLESHLNELLTRKWLTGSHAVDTICVTVEDYFNDFNKIKKPFNQEMTSEALRRVVVEYIKAVMQKRITFKNPDERKEGAERMMKEADQFKFLFRKLAAGEDTDWLCGAITAIAEVFKLTDPTLLFLEVSTLVSKYPDIREEHIQALLAVRGDASREMRQMIIGTLSENKVSHSGVTQSIFKDVAVPTIAMTTMTTMTSMATSKLLK
;
A
#
# COMPACT_ATOMS: atom_id res chain seq x y z
N MET A 1 0.97 66.78 21.37
CA MET A 1 2.22 67.59 21.34
C MET A 1 2.78 67.85 22.73
N GLU A 2 1.96 68.17 23.74
CA GLU A 2 2.46 68.42 25.10
C GLU A 2 3.07 67.19 25.78
N GLU A 3 2.46 66.01 25.59
CA GLU A 3 2.93 64.74 26.18
C GLU A 3 4.27 64.28 25.60
N THR A 4 4.40 64.32 24.27
CA THR A 4 5.65 64.07 23.54
C THR A 4 6.75 65.09 23.86
N SER A 5 6.38 66.34 24.15
CA SER A 5 7.32 67.36 24.59
C SER A 5 7.83 67.09 26.00
N ARG A 6 6.96 66.61 26.90
CA ARG A 6 7.37 66.22 28.27
C ARG A 6 8.30 65.02 28.26
N GLU A 7 8.04 63.99 27.46
CA GLU A 7 8.94 62.84 27.31
C GLU A 7 10.29 63.22 26.71
N ALA A 8 10.31 64.07 25.69
CA ALA A 8 11.55 64.55 25.08
C ALA A 8 12.40 65.36 26.07
N VAL A 9 11.77 66.20 26.90
CA VAL A 9 12.44 66.94 27.97
C VAL A 9 12.96 65.99 29.05
N ALA A 10 12.16 65.03 29.51
CA ALA A 10 12.59 64.05 30.52
C ALA A 10 13.79 63.22 30.03
N THR A 11 13.78 62.79 28.77
CA THR A 11 14.87 62.05 28.14
C THR A 11 16.13 62.92 27.98
N ALA A 12 15.96 64.19 27.60
CA ALA A 12 17.07 65.14 27.51
C ALA A 12 17.71 65.41 28.87
N VAL A 13 16.90 65.54 29.93
CA VAL A 13 17.36 65.72 31.31
C VAL A 13 18.15 64.50 31.78
N GLN A 14 17.65 63.28 31.57
CA GLN A 14 18.40 62.05 31.89
C GLN A 14 19.73 61.97 31.12
N ARG A 15 19.72 62.36 29.85
CA ARG A 15 20.92 62.35 29.00
C ARG A 15 21.97 63.35 29.48
N VAL A 16 21.55 64.55 29.89
CA VAL A 16 22.46 65.57 30.44
C VAL A 16 22.99 65.14 31.82
N ALA A 17 22.14 64.57 32.67
CA ALA A 17 22.54 64.02 33.96
C ALA A 17 23.59 62.89 33.81
N GLY A 18 23.45 62.05 32.78
CA GLY A 18 24.44 61.01 32.47
C GLY A 18 25.77 61.54 31.93
N MET A 19 25.82 62.77 31.40
CA MET A 19 27.01 63.37 30.80
C MET A 19 27.89 64.17 31.79
N LEU A 20 27.36 64.52 32.97
CA LEU A 20 27.99 65.42 33.94
C LEU A 20 27.95 64.80 35.36
N GLN A 21 28.58 63.65 35.53
CA GLN A 21 28.53 62.90 36.80
C GLN A 21 29.65 63.27 37.80
N ARG A 22 30.72 63.93 37.34
CA ARG A 22 31.88 64.34 38.17
C ARG A 22 32.26 65.80 37.89
N SER A 23 32.82 66.48 38.89
CA SER A 23 33.10 67.94 38.85
C SER A 23 34.06 68.35 37.71
N ASP A 24 35.03 67.50 37.38
CA ASP A 24 36.00 67.67 36.29
C ASP A 24 35.37 67.64 34.88
N GLN A 25 34.11 67.21 34.75
CA GLN A 25 33.40 67.14 33.48
C GLN A 25 32.69 68.46 33.12
N LEU A 26 32.64 69.43 34.04
CA LEU A 26 32.07 70.76 33.78
C LEU A 26 32.87 71.56 32.74
N ASP A 27 34.18 71.32 32.63
CA ASP A 27 35.04 71.96 31.62
C ASP A 27 34.63 71.58 30.17
N LYS A 28 33.91 70.46 29.99
CA LYS A 28 33.46 69.96 28.68
C LYS A 28 32.08 70.47 28.27
N VAL A 29 31.38 71.21 29.13
CA VAL A 29 30.01 71.71 28.87
C VAL A 29 29.94 72.60 27.63
N GLU A 30 30.93 73.48 27.44
CA GLU A 30 31.03 74.36 26.28
C GLU A 30 31.08 73.57 24.96
N GLN A 31 31.81 72.44 24.96
CA GLN A 31 31.95 71.54 23.82
C GLN A 31 30.64 70.79 23.55
N TYR A 32 29.94 70.31 24.59
CA TYR A 32 28.64 69.67 24.46
C TYR A 32 27.57 70.63 23.98
N ARG A 33 27.57 71.88 24.47
CA ARG A 33 26.66 72.94 24.00
C ARG A 33 26.87 73.24 22.51
N ARG A 34 28.12 73.33 22.05
CA ARG A 34 28.42 73.49 20.61
C ARG A 34 27.97 72.27 19.79
N ARG A 35 28.11 71.05 20.32
CA ARG A 35 27.66 69.83 19.64
C ARG A 35 26.14 69.78 19.49
N GLU A 36 25.40 70.07 20.55
CA GLU A 36 23.93 70.09 20.50
C GLU A 36 23.41 71.28 19.68
N ALA A 37 24.06 72.44 19.70
CA ALA A 37 23.74 73.55 18.81
C ALA A 37 23.90 73.18 17.33
N ARG A 38 24.98 72.45 16.96
CA ARG A 38 25.16 71.94 15.58
C ARG A 38 24.08 70.91 15.20
N LYS A 39 23.73 70.00 16.12
CA LYS A 39 22.65 69.04 15.87
C LYS A 39 21.30 69.74 15.69
N LYS A 40 20.98 70.71 16.55
CA LYS A 40 19.77 71.53 16.42
C LYS A 40 19.73 72.25 15.07
N ALA A 41 20.83 72.91 14.68
CA ALA A 41 20.92 73.59 13.38
C ALA A 41 20.75 72.62 12.19
N SER A 42 21.32 71.40 12.28
CA SER A 42 21.16 70.36 11.24
C SER A 42 19.72 69.85 11.15
N VAL A 43 19.05 69.65 12.29
CA VAL A 43 17.65 69.22 12.35
C VAL A 43 16.75 70.34 11.82
N GLU A 44 16.96 71.58 12.25
CA GLU A 44 16.21 72.75 11.75
C GLU A 44 16.39 72.94 10.24
N ALA A 45 17.60 72.75 9.70
CA ALA A 45 17.84 72.83 8.26
C ALA A 45 17.08 71.73 7.49
N ARG A 46 17.13 70.48 7.98
CA ARG A 46 16.36 69.37 7.39
C ARG A 46 14.85 69.60 7.47
N LEU A 47 14.37 70.12 8.60
CA LEU A 47 12.95 70.38 8.81
C LEU A 47 12.46 71.54 7.94
N LYS A 48 13.26 72.60 7.77
CA LYS A 48 12.99 73.68 6.80
C LYS A 48 12.94 73.16 5.36
N ALA A 49 13.90 72.33 4.96
CA ALA A 49 13.92 71.74 3.62
C ALA A 49 12.70 70.84 3.37
N ALA A 50 12.32 70.01 4.36
CA ALA A 50 11.14 69.16 4.29
C ALA A 50 9.83 69.97 4.22
N ILE A 51 9.69 71.00 5.06
CA ILE A 51 8.53 71.89 5.04
C ILE A 51 8.44 72.64 3.71
N GLN A 52 9.57 73.14 3.20
CA GLN A 52 9.61 73.82 1.90
C GLN A 52 9.19 72.88 0.77
N SER A 53 9.70 71.65 0.75
CA SER A 53 9.30 70.64 -0.25
C SER A 53 7.81 70.30 -0.17
N GLN A 54 7.24 70.19 1.03
CA GLN A 54 5.80 69.94 1.20
C GLN A 54 4.96 71.16 0.77
N LEU A 55 5.38 72.37 1.12
CA LEU A 55 4.73 73.60 0.67
C LEU A 55 4.78 73.76 -0.84
N ASP A 56 5.92 73.49 -1.47
CA ASP A 56 6.06 73.55 -2.92
C ASP A 56 5.23 72.46 -3.62
N GLY A 57 5.15 71.26 -3.02
CA GLY A 57 4.24 70.20 -3.47
C GLY A 57 2.77 70.59 -3.39
N VAL A 58 2.34 71.16 -2.25
CA VAL A 58 0.95 71.64 -2.06
C VAL A 58 0.66 72.80 -3.01
N ARG A 59 1.58 73.76 -3.17
CA ARG A 59 1.43 74.90 -4.08
C ARG A 59 1.28 74.43 -5.53
N THR A 60 2.12 73.50 -5.95
CA THR A 60 2.06 72.91 -7.29
C THR A 60 0.75 72.15 -7.48
N GLY A 61 0.34 71.33 -6.51
CA GLY A 61 -0.93 70.61 -6.55
C GLY A 61 -2.15 71.55 -6.64
N LEU A 62 -2.16 72.64 -5.86
CA LEU A 62 -3.22 73.65 -5.92
C LEU A 62 -3.26 74.39 -7.26
N THR A 63 -2.08 74.71 -7.81
CA THR A 63 -1.98 75.38 -9.12
C THR A 63 -2.47 74.47 -10.24
N GLN A 64 -2.11 73.19 -10.21
CA GLN A 64 -2.59 72.18 -11.16
C GLN A 64 -4.09 71.95 -11.03
N LEU A 65 -4.63 71.88 -9.81
CA LEU A 65 -6.06 71.69 -9.58
C LEU A 65 -6.86 72.90 -10.06
N HIS A 66 -6.33 74.11 -9.86
CA HIS A 66 -6.94 75.34 -10.36
C HIS A 66 -6.93 75.38 -11.89
N SER A 67 -5.80 75.03 -12.53
CA SER A 67 -5.70 74.93 -13.99
C SER A 67 -6.71 73.91 -14.54
N ALA A 68 -6.75 72.70 -13.98
CA ALA A 68 -7.68 71.66 -14.41
C ALA A 68 -9.14 72.09 -14.28
N LEU A 69 -9.49 72.87 -13.24
CA LEU A 69 -10.84 73.38 -13.07
C LEU A 69 -11.20 74.45 -14.11
N LEU A 70 -10.24 75.30 -14.50
CA LEU A 70 -10.42 76.24 -15.61
C LEU A 70 -10.56 75.48 -16.94
N ASP A 71 -9.66 74.52 -17.20
CA ASP A 71 -9.69 73.69 -18.41
C ASP A 71 -11.03 72.94 -18.56
N VAL A 72 -11.57 72.38 -17.48
CA VAL A 72 -12.87 71.71 -17.50
C VAL A 72 -14.01 72.68 -17.82
N LYS A 73 -13.97 73.92 -17.29
CA LYS A 73 -14.98 74.93 -17.63
C LYS A 73 -14.89 75.34 -19.10
N ASP A 74 -13.68 75.50 -19.62
CA ASP A 74 -13.44 75.85 -21.02
C ASP A 74 -13.85 74.70 -21.97
N ILE A 75 -13.63 73.45 -21.57
CA ILE A 75 -14.12 72.28 -22.31
C ILE A 75 -15.65 72.24 -22.28
N GLN A 76 -16.28 72.53 -21.13
CA GLN A 76 -17.74 72.57 -21.03
C GLN A 76 -18.37 73.66 -21.89
N SER A 77 -17.78 74.87 -21.92
CA SER A 77 -18.27 75.93 -22.81
C SER A 77 -18.07 75.56 -24.28
N SER A 78 -16.88 75.06 -24.64
CA SER A 78 -16.59 74.59 -26.00
C SER A 78 -17.55 73.48 -26.44
N LEU A 79 -17.88 72.54 -25.55
CA LEU A 79 -18.83 71.47 -25.85
C LEU A 79 -20.26 71.98 -26.00
N ALA A 80 -20.65 72.99 -25.22
CA ALA A 80 -21.95 73.65 -25.36
C ALA A 80 -22.04 74.41 -26.69
N ASP A 81 -20.96 75.08 -27.10
CA ASP A 81 -20.87 75.77 -28.39
C ASP A 81 -20.91 74.76 -29.55
N VAL A 82 -20.13 73.67 -29.50
CA VAL A 82 -20.20 72.59 -30.49
C VAL A 82 -21.60 71.97 -30.56
N SER A 83 -22.27 71.75 -29.41
CA SER A 83 -23.64 71.24 -29.40
C SER A 83 -24.63 72.23 -30.02
N LYS A 84 -24.40 73.54 -29.86
CA LYS A 84 -25.23 74.59 -30.45
C LYS A 84 -25.01 74.68 -31.96
N ASP A 85 -23.75 74.67 -32.39
CA ASP A 85 -23.35 74.66 -33.79
C ASP A 85 -23.85 73.40 -34.51
N TRP A 86 -23.82 72.24 -33.84
CA TRP A 86 -24.39 71.00 -34.36
C TRP A 86 -25.90 71.12 -34.57
N ARG A 87 -26.64 71.66 -33.58
CA ARG A 87 -28.10 71.88 -33.70
C ARG A 87 -28.44 72.88 -34.82
N GLN A 88 -27.64 73.92 -35.00
CA GLN A 88 -27.81 74.86 -36.11
C GLN A 88 -27.45 74.21 -37.46
N SER A 89 -26.46 73.30 -37.47
CA SER A 89 -26.03 72.56 -38.66
C SER A 89 -27.05 71.55 -39.16
N ILE A 90 -27.97 71.08 -38.31
CA ILE A 90 -29.06 70.16 -38.72
C ILE A 90 -29.94 70.78 -39.81
N ASN A 91 -30.22 72.08 -39.75
CA ASN A 91 -30.97 72.78 -40.80
C ASN A 91 -30.17 72.91 -42.11
N THR A 92 -28.83 72.98 -42.04
CA THR A 92 -27.96 72.98 -43.22
C THR A 92 -27.76 71.58 -43.81
N ILE A 93 -27.85 70.51 -43.01
CA ILE A 93 -27.77 69.12 -43.48
C ILE A 93 -28.97 68.76 -44.37
N GLU A 94 -30.17 69.28 -44.09
CA GLU A 94 -31.32 69.13 -44.99
C GLU A 94 -31.08 69.78 -46.36
N ASN A 95 -30.45 70.97 -46.38
CA ASN A 95 -30.09 71.67 -47.62
C ASN A 95 -28.93 71.01 -48.39
N LEU A 96 -28.17 70.12 -47.75
CA LEU A 96 -27.05 69.37 -48.36
C LEU A 96 -27.46 67.97 -48.83
N LYS A 97 -28.76 67.64 -48.83
CA LYS A 97 -29.26 66.34 -49.29
C LYS A 97 -28.81 66.02 -50.71
N ASP A 98 -28.87 66.98 -51.63
CA ASP A 98 -28.43 66.80 -53.01
C ASP A 98 -26.92 66.53 -53.12
N VAL A 99 -26.11 67.18 -52.27
CA VAL A 99 -24.65 66.93 -52.19
C VAL A 99 -24.38 65.54 -51.60
N LYS A 100 -25.13 65.13 -50.58
CA LYS A 100 -25.05 63.78 -50.01
C LYS A 100 -25.40 62.73 -51.06
N ASP A 101 -26.48 62.93 -51.81
CA ASP A 101 -26.93 62.01 -52.86
C ASP A 101 -25.89 61.94 -54.00
N ALA A 102 -25.30 63.08 -54.39
CA ALA A 102 -24.20 63.12 -55.35
C ALA A 102 -22.91 62.45 -54.83
N VAL A 103 -22.57 62.61 -53.55
CA VAL A 103 -21.43 61.93 -52.92
C VAL A 103 -21.68 60.42 -52.83
N VAL A 104 -22.91 59.99 -52.55
CA VAL A 104 -23.29 58.57 -52.59
C VAL A 104 -23.13 58.01 -54.01
N GLN A 105 -23.62 58.71 -55.04
CA GLN A 105 -23.44 58.30 -56.43
C GLN A 105 -21.96 58.27 -56.85
N HIS A 106 -21.17 59.28 -56.48
CA HIS A 106 -19.74 59.30 -56.76
C HIS A 106 -18.99 58.19 -56.01
N SER A 107 -19.35 57.94 -54.75
CA SER A 107 -18.79 56.82 -53.97
C SER A 107 -19.14 55.47 -54.58
N GLN A 108 -20.36 55.30 -55.09
CA GLN A 108 -20.79 54.09 -55.79
C GLN A 108 -20.00 53.89 -57.09
N LEU A 109 -19.86 54.93 -57.91
CA LEU A 109 -19.09 54.87 -59.15
C LEU A 109 -17.60 54.63 -58.89
N ALA A 110 -17.03 55.27 -57.87
CA ALA A 110 -15.64 55.04 -57.47
C ALA A 110 -15.42 53.59 -57.00
N ALA A 111 -16.30 53.08 -56.14
CA ALA A 111 -16.26 51.69 -55.70
C ALA A 111 -16.44 50.71 -56.87
N ALA A 112 -17.33 51.00 -57.83
CA ALA A 112 -17.52 50.18 -59.02
C ALA A 112 -16.26 50.17 -59.91
N VAL A 113 -15.62 51.32 -60.13
CA VAL A 113 -14.38 51.44 -60.92
C VAL A 113 -13.20 50.75 -60.26
N GLU A 114 -13.09 50.83 -58.93
CA GLU A 114 -12.05 50.13 -58.16
C GLU A 114 -12.25 48.61 -58.18
N ASN A 115 -13.47 48.14 -57.95
CA ASN A 115 -13.80 46.71 -57.97
C ASN A 115 -13.74 46.11 -59.38
N LEU A 116 -14.01 46.87 -60.46
CA LEU A 116 -13.94 46.41 -61.84
C LEU A 116 -12.58 45.82 -62.21
N LYS A 117 -11.48 46.45 -61.78
CA LYS A 117 -10.12 45.93 -62.03
C LYS A 117 -9.88 44.58 -61.35
N ASN A 118 -10.41 44.42 -60.14
CA ASN A 118 -10.25 43.19 -59.37
C ASN A 118 -11.13 42.07 -59.94
N ILE A 119 -12.35 42.38 -60.39
CA ILE A 119 -13.29 41.40 -60.96
C ILE A 119 -12.70 40.71 -62.20
N PHE A 120 -12.13 41.44 -63.17
CA PHE A 120 -11.58 40.81 -64.38
C PHE A 120 -10.34 39.94 -64.13
N SER A 121 -9.63 40.18 -63.02
CA SER A 121 -8.42 39.45 -62.66
C SER A 121 -8.70 38.19 -61.82
N VAL A 122 -9.96 37.95 -61.40
CA VAL A 122 -10.32 36.84 -60.50
C VAL A 122 -9.93 35.46 -61.06
N PRO A 123 -10.26 35.07 -62.30
CA PRO A 123 -9.92 33.73 -62.80
C PRO A 123 -8.42 33.47 -62.87
N GLU A 124 -7.62 34.47 -63.23
CA GLU A 124 -6.15 34.38 -63.29
C GLU A 124 -5.56 34.22 -61.88
N ILE A 125 -5.98 35.07 -60.94
CA ILE A 125 -5.52 35.00 -59.54
C ILE A 125 -5.94 33.67 -58.90
N VAL A 126 -7.13 33.13 -59.23
CA VAL A 126 -7.59 31.81 -58.76
C VAL A 126 -6.64 30.72 -59.25
N GLY A 127 -6.31 30.68 -60.54
CA GLY A 127 -5.39 29.70 -61.11
C GLY A 127 -3.98 29.79 -60.53
N GLU A 128 -3.44 31.01 -60.35
CA GLU A 128 -2.14 31.21 -59.71
C GLU A 128 -2.16 30.80 -58.23
N THR A 129 -3.25 31.08 -57.51
CA THR A 129 -3.39 30.70 -56.10
C THR A 129 -3.41 29.19 -55.95
N GLN A 130 -4.10 28.47 -56.85
CA GLN A 130 -4.11 27.02 -56.86
C GLN A 130 -2.69 26.43 -57.02
N GLN A 131 -1.91 26.95 -57.97
CA GLN A 131 -0.52 26.49 -58.19
C GLN A 131 0.37 26.74 -56.95
N LEU A 132 0.20 27.89 -56.28
CA LEU A 132 0.95 28.18 -55.05
C LEU A 132 0.56 27.23 -53.90
N ILE A 133 -0.70 26.81 -53.81
CA ILE A 133 -1.13 25.78 -52.84
C ILE A 133 -0.48 24.44 -53.16
N GLU A 134 -0.47 24.03 -54.43
CA GLU A 134 0.15 22.78 -54.90
C GLU A 134 1.67 22.75 -54.65
N GLN A 135 2.34 23.89 -54.75
CA GLN A 135 3.78 24.06 -54.47
C GLN A 135 4.11 24.23 -52.97
N ALA A 136 3.11 24.19 -52.09
CA ALA A 136 3.24 24.43 -50.65
C ALA A 136 3.77 25.84 -50.28
N GLU A 137 3.62 26.84 -51.15
CA GLU A 137 3.92 28.26 -50.87
C GLU A 137 2.76 28.95 -50.13
N LEU A 138 2.41 28.41 -48.95
CA LEU A 138 1.14 28.67 -48.27
C LEU A 138 0.90 30.15 -47.91
N LEU A 139 1.94 30.91 -47.55
CA LEU A 139 1.79 32.33 -47.20
C LEU A 139 1.42 33.20 -48.40
N GLN A 140 1.98 32.90 -49.57
CA GLN A 140 1.68 33.63 -50.80
C GLN A 140 0.28 33.27 -51.29
N ALA A 141 -0.05 31.97 -51.27
CA ALA A 141 -1.39 31.48 -51.56
C ALA A 141 -2.44 32.15 -50.66
N HIS A 142 -2.19 32.18 -49.34
CA HIS A 142 -3.10 32.83 -48.37
C HIS A 142 -3.29 34.33 -48.65
N ARG A 143 -2.23 35.05 -49.04
CA ARG A 143 -2.33 36.47 -49.38
C ARG A 143 -3.25 36.69 -50.58
N LYS A 144 -3.05 35.95 -51.67
CA LYS A 144 -3.90 36.07 -52.87
C LYS A 144 -5.35 35.67 -52.58
N LEU A 145 -5.54 34.58 -51.81
CA LEU A 145 -6.87 34.17 -51.35
C LEU A 145 -7.56 35.27 -50.53
N MET A 146 -6.85 35.92 -49.62
CA MET A 146 -7.38 37.02 -48.81
C MET A 146 -7.79 38.22 -49.68
N GLU A 147 -7.03 38.54 -50.73
CA GLU A 147 -7.39 39.62 -51.68
C GLU A 147 -8.68 39.28 -52.47
N LEU A 148 -8.83 38.02 -52.87
CA LEU A 148 -10.07 37.51 -53.50
C LEU A 148 -11.26 37.53 -52.54
N GLU A 149 -11.09 37.03 -51.31
CA GLU A 149 -12.14 37.04 -50.28
C GLU A 149 -12.55 38.46 -49.89
N CYS A 150 -11.59 39.38 -49.73
CA CYS A 150 -11.91 40.79 -49.46
C CYS A 150 -12.73 41.41 -50.59
N SER A 151 -12.35 41.17 -51.86
CA SER A 151 -13.09 41.68 -53.02
C SER A 151 -14.53 41.14 -53.05
N ARG A 152 -14.71 39.84 -52.81
CA ARG A 152 -16.03 39.21 -52.69
C ARG A 152 -16.83 39.83 -51.54
N ASP A 153 -16.25 39.87 -50.35
CA ASP A 153 -16.92 40.29 -49.11
C ASP A 153 -17.33 41.77 -49.15
N ASP A 154 -16.52 42.63 -49.78
CA ASP A 154 -16.83 44.06 -49.94
C ASP A 154 -17.95 44.27 -50.97
N LEU A 155 -17.95 43.53 -52.10
CA LEU A 155 -19.06 43.55 -53.06
C LEU A 155 -20.37 43.07 -52.41
N MET A 156 -20.31 42.00 -51.61
CA MET A 156 -21.47 41.52 -50.88
C MET A 156 -21.96 42.52 -49.82
N TYR A 157 -21.04 43.19 -49.12
CA TYR A 157 -21.42 44.21 -48.16
C TYR A 157 -22.07 45.44 -48.83
N GLU A 158 -21.50 45.92 -49.93
CA GLU A 158 -22.04 47.06 -50.68
C GLU A 158 -23.46 46.76 -51.17
N GLN A 159 -23.68 45.57 -51.73
CA GLN A 159 -25.01 45.16 -52.17
C GLN A 159 -25.97 44.99 -50.98
N TYR A 160 -25.52 44.44 -49.85
CA TYR A 160 -26.34 44.38 -48.63
C TYR A 160 -26.74 45.78 -48.11
N ARG A 161 -25.84 46.77 -48.24
CA ARG A 161 -26.10 48.16 -47.84
C ARG A 161 -27.12 48.84 -48.77
N MET A 162 -27.15 48.47 -50.05
CA MET A 162 -28.09 48.99 -51.03
C MET A 162 -29.49 48.38 -50.88
N ASP A 163 -29.57 47.05 -50.87
CA ASP A 163 -30.83 46.32 -50.69
C ASP A 163 -30.59 44.96 -50.01
N SER A 164 -30.85 44.92 -48.71
CA SER A 164 -30.70 43.71 -47.89
C SER A 164 -31.69 42.59 -48.25
N ARG A 165 -32.72 42.87 -49.06
CA ARG A 165 -33.72 41.89 -49.50
C ARG A 165 -33.44 41.33 -50.90
N ASN A 166 -32.49 41.89 -51.64
CA ASN A 166 -32.16 41.44 -52.99
C ASN A 166 -31.25 40.21 -52.96
N THR A 167 -31.88 39.05 -52.89
CA THR A 167 -31.22 37.73 -52.83
C THR A 167 -30.67 37.28 -54.19
N SER A 168 -31.17 37.80 -55.30
CA SER A 168 -30.73 37.43 -56.66
C SER A 168 -29.30 37.90 -56.92
N ASP A 169 -29.00 39.16 -56.61
CA ASP A 169 -27.66 39.73 -56.83
C ASP A 169 -26.62 39.18 -55.85
N MET A 170 -27.04 38.93 -54.60
CA MET A 170 -26.24 38.16 -53.62
C MET A 170 -25.85 36.78 -54.17
N HIS A 171 -26.79 36.10 -54.83
CA HIS A 171 -26.56 34.78 -55.40
C HIS A 171 -25.62 34.83 -56.62
N LEU A 172 -25.77 35.85 -57.48
CA LEU A 172 -24.88 36.03 -58.63
C LEU A 172 -23.41 36.26 -58.20
N ILE A 173 -23.20 37.11 -57.19
CA ILE A 173 -21.86 37.31 -56.60
C ILE A 173 -21.33 35.99 -56.02
N SER A 174 -22.19 35.21 -55.36
CA SER A 174 -21.79 33.92 -54.79
C SER A 174 -21.33 32.93 -55.87
N ILE A 175 -22.03 32.86 -57.01
CA ILE A 175 -21.66 32.01 -58.15
C ILE A 175 -20.33 32.46 -58.76
N TYR A 176 -20.15 33.77 -58.96
CA TYR A 176 -18.92 34.28 -59.59
C TYR A 176 -17.66 33.96 -58.76
N PHE A 177 -17.77 33.97 -57.43
CA PHE A 177 -16.67 33.69 -56.51
C PHE A 177 -16.70 32.25 -55.95
N GLU A 178 -17.42 31.32 -56.57
CA GLU A 178 -17.54 29.94 -56.08
C GLU A 178 -16.17 29.24 -55.95
N ASP A 179 -15.29 29.42 -56.93
CA ASP A 179 -13.93 28.86 -56.94
C ASP A 179 -13.07 29.33 -55.75
N VAL A 180 -13.34 30.53 -55.22
CA VAL A 180 -12.61 31.08 -54.06
C VAL A 180 -12.90 30.27 -52.80
N GLN A 181 -14.12 29.75 -52.65
CA GLN A 181 -14.45 28.85 -51.55
C GLN A 181 -13.66 27.54 -51.69
N GLY A 182 -13.58 26.98 -52.90
CA GLY A 182 -12.77 25.80 -53.19
C GLY A 182 -11.29 25.98 -52.86
N LEU A 183 -10.70 27.13 -53.21
CA LEU A 183 -9.32 27.47 -52.84
C LEU A 183 -9.13 27.60 -51.32
N SER A 184 -10.08 28.19 -50.61
CA SER A 184 -10.03 28.27 -49.14
C SER A 184 -10.05 26.88 -48.51
N ASP A 185 -10.87 25.96 -49.03
CA ASP A 185 -10.96 24.60 -48.53
C ASP A 185 -9.68 23.80 -48.84
N GLU A 186 -9.10 23.97 -50.03
CA GLU A 186 -7.85 23.29 -50.41
C GLU A 186 -6.65 23.81 -49.61
N LEU A 187 -6.55 25.13 -49.40
CA LEU A 187 -5.56 25.72 -48.51
C LEU A 187 -5.72 25.13 -47.09
N ALA A 188 -6.95 25.08 -46.56
CA ALA A 188 -7.22 24.53 -45.25
C ALA A 188 -6.76 23.07 -45.13
N LYS A 189 -7.03 22.21 -46.14
CA LYS A 189 -6.54 20.83 -46.17
C LYS A 189 -5.01 20.76 -46.06
N GLN A 190 -4.28 21.60 -46.80
CA GLN A 190 -2.82 21.64 -46.70
C GLN A 190 -2.35 22.08 -45.31
N LEU A 191 -3.01 23.07 -44.68
CA LEU A 191 -2.71 23.47 -43.29
C LEU A 191 -2.89 22.29 -42.32
N TRP A 192 -4.00 21.55 -42.42
CA TRP A 192 -4.29 20.41 -41.55
C TRP A 192 -3.29 19.27 -41.76
N MET A 193 -2.92 18.97 -43.00
CA MET A 193 -1.93 17.92 -43.32
C MET A 193 -0.57 18.20 -42.67
N VAL A 194 -0.15 19.47 -42.67
CA VAL A 194 1.09 19.89 -42.01
C VAL A 194 0.96 19.74 -40.49
N LEU A 195 -0.16 20.17 -39.91
CA LEU A 195 -0.40 20.08 -38.47
C LEU A 195 -0.47 18.62 -37.99
N GLN A 196 -1.05 17.71 -38.78
CA GLN A 196 -1.02 16.26 -38.53
C GLN A 196 0.39 15.69 -38.50
N ARG A 197 1.32 16.30 -39.24
CA ARG A 197 2.74 15.91 -39.30
C ARG A 197 3.63 16.81 -38.47
N SER A 198 3.05 17.64 -37.61
CA SER A 198 3.73 18.75 -36.93
C SER A 198 4.99 18.34 -36.15
N MET A 199 5.00 17.16 -35.53
CA MET A 199 6.17 16.58 -34.86
C MET A 199 7.35 16.27 -35.79
N VAL A 200 7.07 15.86 -37.03
CA VAL A 200 8.10 15.61 -38.05
C VAL A 200 8.50 16.92 -38.71
N THR A 201 7.51 17.76 -39.03
CA THR A 201 7.70 19.09 -39.63
C THR A 201 8.60 19.95 -38.75
N VAL A 202 8.35 20.05 -37.44
CA VAL A 202 9.16 20.88 -36.54
C VAL A 202 10.62 20.42 -36.44
N ARG A 203 10.89 19.12 -36.66
CA ARG A 203 12.27 18.59 -36.65
C ARG A 203 13.00 18.83 -37.98
N ARG A 204 12.28 18.85 -39.10
CA ARG A 204 12.86 18.99 -40.46
C ARG A 204 12.86 20.42 -40.97
N ASP A 205 11.72 21.09 -40.84
CA ASP A 205 11.48 22.46 -41.30
C ASP A 205 10.48 23.19 -40.36
N PRO A 206 10.98 23.82 -39.28
CA PRO A 206 10.15 24.63 -38.38
C PRO A 206 9.48 25.82 -39.08
N THR A 207 10.06 26.34 -40.16
CA THR A 207 9.56 27.55 -40.83
C THR A 207 8.21 27.31 -41.50
N MET A 208 7.97 26.09 -41.95
CA MET A 208 6.68 25.68 -42.48
C MET A 208 5.59 25.74 -41.40
N LEU A 209 5.87 25.20 -40.21
CA LEU A 209 4.91 25.21 -39.10
C LEU A 209 4.60 26.65 -38.65
N VAL A 210 5.62 27.51 -38.58
CA VAL A 210 5.44 28.96 -38.32
C VAL A 210 4.54 29.60 -39.38
N SER A 211 4.71 29.24 -40.65
CA SER A 211 3.90 29.77 -41.75
C SER A 211 2.42 29.41 -41.59
N VAL A 212 2.12 28.16 -41.23
CA VAL A 212 0.75 27.70 -40.94
C VAL A 212 0.14 28.45 -39.76
N VAL A 213 0.86 28.56 -38.64
CA VAL A 213 0.38 29.25 -37.45
C VAL A 213 0.14 30.74 -37.72
N ARG A 214 1.00 31.37 -38.54
CA ARG A 214 0.82 32.77 -38.98
C ARG A 214 -0.45 32.98 -39.81
N ILE A 215 -0.76 32.04 -40.71
CA ILE A 215 -1.99 32.08 -41.49
C ILE A 215 -3.20 32.00 -40.55
N ILE A 216 -3.20 31.06 -39.62
CA ILE A 216 -4.29 30.86 -38.65
C ILE A 216 -4.48 32.10 -37.77
N GLU A 217 -3.41 32.68 -37.21
CA GLU A 217 -3.50 33.92 -36.42
C GLU A 217 -4.05 35.10 -37.22
N ARG A 218 -3.74 35.15 -38.52
CA ARG A 218 -4.24 36.20 -39.42
C ARG A 218 -5.74 36.01 -39.70
N GLU A 219 -6.17 34.77 -39.93
CA GLU A 219 -7.58 34.43 -40.11
C GLU A 219 -8.42 34.72 -38.85
N GLU A 220 -7.91 34.40 -37.66
CA GLU A 220 -8.57 34.74 -36.38
C GLU A 220 -8.67 36.26 -36.16
N LYS A 221 -7.70 37.03 -36.65
CA LYS A 221 -7.76 38.50 -36.62
C LYS A 221 -8.80 39.04 -37.59
N ILE A 222 -8.96 38.42 -38.77
CA ILE A 222 -10.01 38.76 -39.74
C ILE A 222 -11.38 38.42 -39.17
N ASP A 223 -11.55 37.22 -38.61
CA ASP A 223 -12.80 36.77 -37.99
C ASP A 223 -13.25 37.73 -36.87
N ARG A 224 -12.34 38.15 -35.99
CA ARG A 224 -12.63 39.16 -34.95
C ARG A 224 -13.13 40.48 -35.55
N ARG A 225 -12.45 40.99 -36.58
CA ARG A 225 -12.86 42.24 -37.27
C ARG A 225 -14.24 42.10 -37.90
N MET A 226 -14.53 40.96 -38.54
CA MET A 226 -15.83 40.71 -39.18
C MET A 226 -16.96 40.58 -38.16
N VAL A 227 -16.71 39.92 -37.02
CA VAL A 227 -17.68 39.84 -35.92
C VAL A 227 -17.96 41.22 -35.31
N ASP A 228 -16.94 42.06 -35.15
CA ASP A 228 -17.14 43.43 -34.66
C ASP A 228 -17.86 44.31 -35.70
N ARG A 229 -17.55 44.17 -36.99
CA ARG A 229 -18.30 44.82 -38.08
C ARG A 229 -19.76 44.37 -38.11
N LYS A 230 -20.05 43.09 -37.84
CA LYS A 230 -21.42 42.57 -37.75
C LYS A 230 -22.22 43.25 -36.64
N LYS A 231 -21.61 43.52 -35.48
CA LYS A 231 -22.29 44.25 -34.38
C LYS A 231 -22.72 45.66 -34.79
N GLN A 232 -21.96 46.30 -35.68
CA GLN A 232 -22.23 47.66 -36.17
C GLN A 232 -23.18 47.68 -37.37
N THR A 233 -23.08 46.70 -38.27
CA THR A 233 -23.70 46.74 -39.61
C THR A 233 -24.78 45.67 -39.84
N GLY A 234 -24.86 44.65 -38.99
CA GLY A 234 -25.74 43.49 -39.16
C GLY A 234 -25.26 42.45 -40.17
N PHE A 235 -24.29 42.79 -41.03
CA PHE A 235 -23.78 41.91 -42.09
C PHE A 235 -22.56 41.09 -41.65
N ILE A 236 -22.49 39.84 -42.11
CA ILE A 236 -21.28 39.01 -42.05
C ILE A 236 -21.18 38.20 -43.35
N PRO A 237 -19.99 38.13 -43.99
CA PRO A 237 -19.82 37.32 -45.19
C PRO A 237 -20.11 35.83 -44.94
N PRO A 238 -20.57 35.08 -45.96
CA PRO A 238 -20.76 33.65 -45.85
C PRO A 238 -19.42 32.94 -45.55
N GLY A 239 -19.47 31.92 -44.69
CA GLY A 239 -18.27 31.18 -44.27
C GLY A 239 -17.45 31.82 -43.13
N ARG A 240 -17.85 32.99 -42.62
CA ARG A 240 -17.20 33.67 -41.48
C ARG A 240 -18.07 33.60 -40.21
N PRO A 241 -17.49 33.43 -39.01
CA PRO A 241 -16.07 33.20 -38.74
C PRO A 241 -15.65 31.77 -39.11
N LYS A 242 -14.42 31.60 -39.62
CA LYS A 242 -13.85 30.30 -39.98
C LYS A 242 -13.37 29.49 -38.78
N LYS A 243 -12.97 30.14 -37.68
CA LYS A 243 -12.51 29.49 -36.42
C LYS A 243 -11.37 28.48 -36.63
N TRP A 244 -10.41 28.81 -37.49
CA TRP A 244 -9.30 27.91 -37.83
C TRP A 244 -8.38 27.62 -36.64
N LYS A 245 -8.35 28.48 -35.62
CA LYS A 245 -7.63 28.19 -34.38
C LYS A 245 -8.25 27.01 -33.63
N ASP A 246 -9.58 26.96 -33.51
CA ASP A 246 -10.27 25.84 -32.85
C ASP A 246 -10.01 24.54 -33.63
N LYS A 247 -10.13 24.60 -34.96
CA LYS A 247 -9.83 23.45 -35.84
C LYS A 247 -8.39 22.98 -35.77
N MET A 248 -7.42 23.91 -35.69
CA MET A 248 -6.01 23.58 -35.51
C MET A 248 -5.80 22.72 -34.26
N PHE A 249 -6.41 23.10 -33.14
CA PHE A 249 -6.26 22.35 -31.90
C PHE A 249 -6.97 21.00 -31.91
N GLU A 250 -8.12 20.90 -32.57
CA GLU A 250 -8.80 19.61 -32.83
C GLU A 250 -7.91 18.67 -33.66
N VAL A 251 -7.25 19.18 -34.70
CA VAL A 251 -6.31 18.40 -35.52
C VAL A 251 -5.10 17.95 -34.71
N LEU A 252 -4.54 18.82 -33.87
CA LEU A 252 -3.42 18.46 -33.00
C LEU A 252 -3.82 17.42 -31.94
N GLU A 253 -5.01 17.52 -31.37
CA GLU A 253 -5.56 16.53 -30.43
C GLU A 253 -5.77 15.16 -31.09
N GLY A 254 -6.35 15.12 -32.29
CA GLY A 254 -6.48 13.89 -33.07
C GLY A 254 -5.12 13.27 -33.44
N THR A 255 -4.11 14.11 -33.70
CA THR A 255 -2.74 13.67 -33.98
C THR A 255 -2.09 13.00 -32.78
N VAL A 256 -2.23 13.59 -31.59
CA VAL A 256 -1.73 13.01 -30.33
C VAL A 256 -2.45 11.68 -30.05
N SER A 257 -3.78 11.64 -30.19
CA SER A 257 -4.58 10.43 -29.95
C SER A 257 -4.19 9.28 -30.90
N THR A 258 -4.14 9.54 -32.21
CA THR A 258 -3.69 8.55 -33.22
C THR A 258 -2.28 8.04 -32.92
N ARG A 259 -1.41 8.90 -32.40
CA ARG A 259 -0.03 8.54 -32.05
C ARG A 259 0.03 7.62 -30.83
N ILE A 260 -0.83 7.82 -29.83
CA ILE A 260 -0.96 6.92 -28.68
C ILE A 260 -1.59 5.59 -29.09
N GLU A 261 -2.62 5.60 -29.92
CA GLU A 261 -3.23 4.36 -30.45
C GLU A 261 -2.24 3.54 -31.28
N GLY A 262 -1.41 4.22 -32.09
CA GLY A 262 -0.39 3.62 -32.92
C GLY A 262 0.80 2.99 -32.16
N THR A 263 0.87 3.10 -30.83
CA THR A 263 1.93 2.43 -30.04
C THR A 263 1.70 0.92 -29.87
N GLN A 264 0.50 0.43 -30.17
CA GLN A 264 0.16 -0.98 -30.11
C GLN A 264 0.72 -1.75 -31.30
N ALA A 265 2.01 -2.11 -31.19
CA ALA A 265 2.72 -2.88 -32.20
C ALA A 265 2.50 -4.40 -32.10
N VAL A 266 2.04 -4.90 -30.96
CA VAL A 266 1.93 -6.35 -30.66
C VAL A 266 0.58 -6.64 -30.00
N THR A 267 -0.06 -7.73 -30.41
CA THR A 267 -1.34 -8.18 -29.83
C THR A 267 -1.11 -9.11 -28.64
N ARG A 268 -2.16 -9.29 -27.81
CA ARG A 268 -2.14 -10.14 -26.63
C ARG A 268 -1.81 -11.60 -26.94
N GLU A 269 -2.21 -12.09 -28.12
CA GLU A 269 -1.97 -13.47 -28.56
C GLU A 269 -0.53 -13.71 -29.02
N ALA A 270 0.14 -12.67 -29.51
CA ALA A 270 1.48 -12.78 -30.08
C ALA A 270 2.59 -12.74 -29.03
N ASP A 271 2.38 -12.05 -27.90
CA ASP A 271 3.39 -11.88 -26.84
C ASP A 271 2.73 -11.81 -25.45
N LYS A 272 3.17 -12.65 -24.52
CA LYS A 272 2.68 -12.65 -23.14
C LYS A 272 3.02 -11.36 -22.37
N MET A 273 4.02 -10.60 -22.85
CA MET A 273 4.45 -9.33 -22.27
C MET A 273 3.95 -8.13 -23.08
N TRP A 274 2.93 -8.31 -23.93
CA TRP A 274 2.39 -7.27 -24.81
C TRP A 274 2.08 -5.96 -24.07
N LEU A 275 1.47 -6.05 -22.88
CA LEU A 275 1.05 -4.87 -22.11
C LEU A 275 2.25 -4.11 -21.55
N VAL A 276 3.24 -4.82 -21.00
CA VAL A 276 4.49 -4.20 -20.52
C VAL A 276 5.19 -3.45 -21.65
N ARG A 277 5.27 -4.09 -22.83
CA ARG A 277 5.88 -3.49 -24.02
C ARG A 277 5.10 -2.27 -24.52
N LEU A 278 3.77 -2.35 -24.55
CA LEU A 278 2.88 -1.24 -24.93
C LEU A 278 3.09 -0.03 -24.01
N LEU A 279 3.09 -0.24 -22.71
CA LEU A 279 3.28 0.80 -21.70
C LEU A 279 4.67 1.45 -21.80
N GLU A 280 5.71 0.64 -22.05
CA GLU A 280 7.08 1.13 -22.20
C GLU A 280 7.31 1.93 -23.50
N ILE A 281 6.71 1.49 -24.62
CA ILE A 281 6.74 2.24 -25.88
C ILE A 281 5.99 3.57 -25.71
N THR A 282 4.82 3.54 -25.05
CA THR A 282 4.03 4.72 -24.76
C THR A 282 4.81 5.71 -23.89
N ARG A 283 5.47 5.23 -22.83
CA ARG A 283 6.32 6.04 -21.96
C ARG A 283 7.41 6.78 -22.76
N LYS A 284 8.15 6.05 -23.61
CA LYS A 284 9.23 6.62 -24.43
C LYS A 284 8.72 7.65 -25.42
N TYR A 285 7.68 7.32 -26.19
CA TYR A 285 7.16 8.23 -27.22
C TYR A 285 6.58 9.52 -26.64
N VAL A 286 5.81 9.42 -25.55
CA VAL A 286 5.26 10.61 -24.89
C VAL A 286 6.39 11.52 -24.38
N LEU A 287 7.41 10.95 -23.74
CA LEU A 287 8.54 11.71 -23.23
C LEU A 287 9.33 12.38 -24.38
N ASP A 288 9.68 11.63 -25.42
CA ASP A 288 10.43 12.13 -26.58
C ASP A 288 9.67 13.26 -27.29
N ASP A 289 8.34 13.12 -27.41
CA ASP A 289 7.51 14.14 -28.03
C ASP A 289 7.42 15.40 -27.17
N LEU A 290 7.18 15.28 -25.87
CA LEU A 290 7.10 16.43 -24.97
C LEU A 290 8.43 17.21 -24.93
N ILE A 291 9.57 16.51 -24.98
CA ILE A 291 10.89 17.13 -25.11
C ILE A 291 11.00 17.92 -26.42
N VAL A 292 10.52 17.36 -27.53
CA VAL A 292 10.50 18.08 -28.81
C VAL A 292 9.53 19.25 -28.83
N VAL A 293 8.38 19.11 -28.18
CA VAL A 293 7.43 20.22 -28.02
C VAL A 293 8.10 21.35 -27.28
N LYS A 294 8.73 21.06 -26.13
CA LYS A 294 9.44 22.04 -25.31
C LYS A 294 10.53 22.76 -26.10
N ASN A 295 11.42 21.99 -26.74
CA ASN A 295 12.66 22.53 -27.30
C ASN A 295 12.47 23.18 -28.68
N LEU A 296 11.55 22.66 -29.51
CA LEU A 296 11.39 23.10 -30.90
C LEU A 296 10.01 23.72 -31.15
N MET A 297 8.94 23.06 -30.71
CA MET A 297 7.58 23.45 -31.10
C MET A 297 7.12 24.74 -30.43
N VAL A 298 7.47 24.99 -29.17
CA VAL A 298 7.11 26.23 -28.46
C VAL A 298 7.58 27.48 -29.24
N GLN A 299 8.73 27.41 -29.91
CA GLN A 299 9.28 28.53 -30.70
C GLN A 299 8.47 28.82 -31.97
N CYS A 300 7.63 27.89 -32.42
CA CYS A 300 6.83 28.03 -33.64
C CYS A 300 5.47 28.71 -33.39
N PHE A 301 5.05 28.83 -32.13
CA PHE A 301 3.74 29.35 -31.74
C PHE A 301 3.85 30.66 -30.94
N PRO A 302 2.84 31.54 -30.99
CA PRO A 302 2.80 32.72 -30.13
C PRO A 302 2.80 32.37 -28.63
N PRO A 303 3.45 33.16 -27.75
CA PRO A 303 3.52 32.84 -26.31
C PRO A 303 2.16 32.70 -25.61
N HIS A 304 1.16 33.47 -26.05
CA HIS A 304 -0.19 33.44 -25.49
C HIS A 304 -0.98 32.15 -25.80
N TYR A 305 -0.45 31.26 -26.65
CA TYR A 305 -1.04 29.94 -26.91
C TYR A 305 -0.71 28.92 -25.81
N ASN A 306 0.32 29.20 -24.99
CA ASN A 306 0.81 28.29 -23.96
C ASN A 306 1.00 26.84 -24.47
N THR A 307 1.68 26.72 -25.61
CA THR A 307 1.75 25.50 -26.43
C THR A 307 2.21 24.28 -25.64
N PHE A 308 3.26 24.40 -24.84
CA PHE A 308 3.76 23.28 -24.05
C PHE A 308 2.71 22.75 -23.08
N ASN A 309 2.09 23.61 -22.27
CA ASN A 309 1.05 23.20 -21.32
C ASN A 309 -0.14 22.55 -22.03
N ARG A 310 -0.49 23.03 -23.22
CA ARG A 310 -1.58 22.45 -24.00
C ARG A 310 -1.25 21.06 -24.51
N PHE A 311 -0.07 20.85 -25.10
CA PHE A 311 0.38 19.51 -25.49
C PHE A 311 0.51 18.58 -24.28
N PHE A 312 1.03 19.08 -23.16
CA PHE A 312 1.13 18.34 -21.91
C PHE A 312 -0.24 17.80 -21.47
N ARG A 313 -1.30 18.62 -21.53
CA ARG A 313 -2.68 18.20 -21.26
C ARG A 313 -3.25 17.25 -22.32
N LEU A 314 -2.99 17.50 -23.61
CA LEU A 314 -3.43 16.60 -24.69
C LEU A 314 -2.85 15.20 -24.54
N TYR A 315 -1.55 15.09 -24.26
CA TYR A 315 -0.90 13.80 -23.99
C TYR A 315 -1.45 13.14 -22.73
N HIS A 316 -1.66 13.90 -21.64
CA HIS A 316 -2.29 13.37 -20.43
C HIS A 316 -3.68 12.78 -20.73
N ASN A 317 -4.54 13.51 -21.45
CA ASN A 317 -5.89 13.08 -21.79
C ASN A 317 -5.87 11.83 -22.68
N ALA A 318 -5.03 11.80 -23.72
CA ALA A 318 -4.90 10.66 -24.63
C ALA A 318 -4.39 9.41 -23.90
N VAL A 319 -3.39 9.55 -23.02
CA VAL A 319 -2.89 8.45 -22.18
C VAL A 319 -3.97 7.99 -21.20
N SER A 320 -4.69 8.91 -20.55
CA SER A 320 -5.78 8.55 -19.62
C SER A 320 -6.89 7.78 -20.35
N MET A 321 -7.29 8.20 -21.54
CA MET A 321 -8.28 7.51 -22.36
C MET A 321 -7.82 6.09 -22.70
N ARG A 322 -6.59 5.93 -23.21
CA ARG A 322 -6.03 4.63 -23.56
C ARG A 322 -5.91 3.70 -22.35
N VAL A 323 -5.47 4.22 -21.20
CA VAL A 323 -5.36 3.44 -19.96
C VAL A 323 -6.74 3.02 -19.43
N LYS A 324 -7.77 3.86 -19.58
CA LYS A 324 -9.16 3.51 -19.22
C LYS A 324 -9.72 2.40 -20.10
N GLU A 325 -9.45 2.44 -21.40
CA GLU A 325 -9.80 1.36 -22.32
C GLU A 325 -9.13 0.04 -21.90
N LEU A 326 -7.82 0.05 -21.66
CA LEU A 326 -7.09 -1.14 -21.20
C LEU A 326 -7.62 -1.66 -19.85
N ALA A 327 -7.99 -0.77 -18.93
CA ALA A 327 -8.56 -1.14 -17.64
C ALA A 327 -9.97 -1.75 -17.77
N SER A 328 -10.72 -1.41 -18.83
CA SER A 328 -12.05 -1.98 -19.12
C SER A 328 -11.99 -3.39 -19.71
N GLU A 329 -10.83 -3.82 -20.22
CA GLU A 329 -10.63 -5.15 -20.76
C GLU A 329 -10.54 -6.20 -19.64
N ASP A 330 -10.72 -7.48 -19.99
CA ASP A 330 -10.58 -8.57 -19.03
C ASP A 330 -9.09 -8.91 -18.79
N LEU A 331 -8.45 -8.10 -17.93
CA LEU A 331 -7.03 -8.25 -17.60
C LEU A 331 -6.75 -9.42 -16.65
N GLU A 332 -5.68 -10.17 -16.91
CA GLU A 332 -5.11 -11.20 -16.03
C GLU A 332 -4.37 -10.59 -14.84
N ALA A 333 -4.07 -11.39 -13.81
CA ALA A 333 -3.45 -10.91 -12.57
C ALA A 333 -2.08 -10.21 -12.81
N ASN A 334 -1.24 -10.75 -13.68
CA ASN A 334 0.04 -10.15 -14.07
C ASN A 334 -0.14 -8.87 -14.91
N GLU A 335 -1.19 -8.79 -15.71
CA GLU A 335 -1.52 -7.60 -16.51
C GLU A 335 -2.03 -6.46 -15.63
N ILE A 336 -2.86 -6.79 -14.63
CA ILE A 336 -3.33 -5.83 -13.61
C ILE A 336 -2.14 -5.25 -12.85
N VAL A 337 -1.20 -6.09 -12.40
CA VAL A 337 0.04 -5.63 -11.73
C VAL A 337 0.79 -4.66 -12.64
N SER A 338 1.03 -5.05 -13.90
CA SER A 338 1.80 -4.24 -14.86
C SER A 338 1.14 -2.87 -15.11
N LEU A 339 -0.18 -2.85 -15.28
CA LEU A 339 -0.94 -1.62 -15.51
C LEU A 339 -0.92 -0.71 -14.27
N LEU A 340 -1.21 -1.25 -13.09
CA LEU A 340 -1.29 -0.46 -11.86
C LEU A 340 0.08 0.05 -11.41
N THR A 341 1.14 -0.76 -11.50
CA THR A 341 2.50 -0.28 -11.24
C THR A 341 2.87 0.86 -12.19
N TRP A 342 2.53 0.76 -13.47
CA TRP A 342 2.81 1.83 -14.42
C TRP A 342 2.01 3.11 -14.12
N VAL A 343 0.71 2.99 -13.85
CA VAL A 343 -0.18 4.11 -13.57
C VAL A 343 0.18 4.84 -12.26
N LEU A 344 0.47 4.08 -11.20
CA LEU A 344 0.71 4.63 -9.87
C LEU A 344 2.17 5.07 -9.68
N ASN A 345 3.13 4.29 -10.20
CA ASN A 345 4.55 4.48 -9.90
C ASN A 345 5.34 5.03 -11.09
N THR A 346 5.10 4.60 -12.33
CA THR A 346 5.89 5.05 -13.49
C THR A 346 5.41 6.39 -14.06
N TYR A 347 4.09 6.60 -14.16
CA TYR A 347 3.54 7.76 -14.88
C TYR A 347 4.00 9.10 -14.31
N LYS A 348 3.95 9.26 -12.98
CA LYS A 348 4.35 10.49 -12.26
C LYS A 348 5.83 10.51 -11.86
N SER A 349 6.60 9.48 -12.16
CA SER A 349 8.02 9.42 -11.77
C SER A 349 8.92 10.23 -12.69
N VAL A 350 10.20 10.31 -12.30
CA VAL A 350 11.29 10.87 -13.09
C VAL A 350 11.52 10.16 -14.43
N GLU A 351 10.95 8.97 -14.62
CA GLU A 351 11.08 8.20 -15.85
C GLU A 351 10.09 8.64 -16.94
N MET A 352 9.10 9.48 -16.60
CA MET A 352 8.07 9.93 -17.54
C MET A 352 7.63 11.38 -17.30
N MET A 353 6.44 11.63 -16.72
CA MET A 353 5.91 13.00 -16.61
C MET A 353 6.69 13.85 -15.61
N GLY A 354 7.36 13.21 -14.64
CA GLY A 354 8.25 13.86 -13.68
C GLY A 354 9.70 13.99 -14.13
N HIS A 355 9.98 13.79 -15.41
CA HIS A 355 11.33 13.89 -15.95
C HIS A 355 11.92 15.30 -15.74
N PRO A 356 13.20 15.44 -15.32
CA PRO A 356 13.80 16.74 -15.01
C PRO A 356 13.70 17.78 -16.13
N GLU A 357 13.74 17.33 -17.39
CA GLU A 357 13.58 18.21 -18.55
C GLU A 357 12.14 18.76 -18.71
N LEU A 358 11.13 18.14 -18.11
CA LEU A 358 9.74 18.63 -18.19
C LEU A 358 9.35 19.46 -16.95
N CYS A 359 9.94 19.16 -15.80
CA CYS A 359 9.63 19.80 -14.50
C CYS A 359 9.85 21.33 -14.49
N SER A 360 10.68 21.88 -15.37
CA SER A 360 10.87 23.34 -15.43
C SER A 360 9.63 24.09 -15.94
N GLU A 361 8.77 23.42 -16.70
CA GLU A 361 7.67 24.05 -17.43
C GLU A 361 6.29 23.77 -16.82
N CYS A 362 6.11 22.64 -16.13
CA CYS A 362 4.82 22.22 -15.57
C CYS A 362 4.98 21.44 -14.26
N ASP A 363 4.05 21.67 -13.34
CA ASP A 363 3.96 20.94 -12.08
C ASP A 363 3.15 19.66 -12.25
N ILE A 364 3.79 18.51 -11.99
CA ILE A 364 3.18 17.17 -12.09
C ILE A 364 2.04 17.00 -11.08
N HIS A 365 2.06 17.74 -9.98
CA HIS A 365 0.99 17.66 -8.96
C HIS A 365 -0.34 18.24 -9.44
N GLN A 366 -0.35 19.02 -10.53
CA GLN A 366 -1.58 19.50 -11.16
C GLN A 366 -2.24 18.44 -12.06
N LEU A 367 -1.54 17.34 -12.36
CA LEU A 367 -2.12 16.25 -13.15
C LEU A 367 -3.05 15.40 -12.30
N GLU A 368 -4.28 15.29 -12.78
CA GLU A 368 -5.27 14.35 -12.27
C GLU A 368 -4.75 12.90 -12.41
N PRO A 369 -5.23 11.98 -11.58
CA PRO A 369 -4.93 10.55 -11.74
C PRO A 369 -5.40 10.03 -13.11
N LEU A 370 -4.61 9.17 -13.77
CA LEU A 370 -4.99 8.58 -15.06
C LEU A 370 -6.26 7.73 -14.98
N LEU A 371 -6.41 7.00 -13.86
CA LEU A 371 -7.56 6.17 -13.54
C LEU A 371 -8.31 6.75 -12.33
N PRO A 372 -9.65 6.74 -12.33
CA PRO A 372 -10.44 6.99 -11.14
C PRO A 372 -10.10 5.98 -10.04
N ARG A 373 -10.18 6.40 -8.77
CA ARG A 373 -9.89 5.54 -7.62
C ARG A 373 -10.77 4.29 -7.59
N GLU A 374 -12.03 4.42 -7.98
CA GLU A 374 -12.99 3.30 -8.07
C GLU A 374 -12.49 2.19 -9.02
N VAL A 375 -11.98 2.56 -10.20
CA VAL A 375 -11.44 1.60 -11.18
C VAL A 375 -10.18 0.92 -10.64
N VAL A 376 -9.33 1.66 -9.94
CA VAL A 376 -8.14 1.09 -9.28
C VAL A 376 -8.55 0.08 -8.20
N ASP A 377 -9.51 0.44 -7.35
CA ASP A 377 -10.00 -0.44 -6.28
C ASP A 377 -10.68 -1.71 -6.84
N ASP A 378 -11.37 -1.61 -7.97
CA ASP A 378 -11.97 -2.75 -8.68
C ASP A 378 -10.91 -3.70 -9.25
N LEU A 379 -9.88 -3.15 -9.92
CA LEU A 379 -8.75 -3.93 -10.43
C LEU A 379 -7.98 -4.63 -9.31
N LEU A 380 -7.69 -3.92 -8.21
CA LEU A 380 -7.06 -4.49 -7.02
C LEU A 380 -7.94 -5.58 -6.40
N SER A 381 -9.24 -5.39 -6.35
CA SER A 381 -10.18 -6.40 -5.84
C SER A 381 -10.22 -7.65 -6.72
N LYS A 382 -10.18 -7.50 -8.05
CA LYS A 382 -10.08 -8.61 -9.00
C LYS A 382 -8.76 -9.38 -8.85
N TYR A 383 -7.64 -8.66 -8.71
CA TYR A 383 -6.35 -9.26 -8.42
C TYR A 383 -6.41 -10.04 -7.10
N VAL A 384 -6.92 -9.45 -6.02
CA VAL A 384 -7.02 -10.09 -4.70
C VAL A 384 -7.84 -11.37 -4.75
N LYS A 385 -8.96 -11.39 -5.49
CA LYS A 385 -9.77 -12.59 -5.70
C LYS A 385 -8.98 -13.70 -6.39
N THR A 386 -8.30 -13.38 -7.48
CA THR A 386 -7.48 -14.33 -8.26
C THR A 386 -6.31 -14.84 -7.43
N PHE A 387 -5.61 -13.94 -6.75
CA PHE A 387 -4.53 -14.26 -5.82
C PHE A 387 -4.99 -15.19 -4.70
N THR A 388 -6.14 -14.90 -4.08
CA THR A 388 -6.70 -15.76 -3.01
C THR A 388 -6.96 -17.17 -3.53
N SER A 389 -7.55 -17.30 -4.73
CA SER A 389 -7.80 -18.61 -5.34
C SER A 389 -6.51 -19.38 -5.62
N ASN A 390 -5.52 -18.70 -6.24
CA ASN A 390 -4.23 -19.29 -6.57
C ASN A 390 -3.49 -19.75 -5.31
N ILE A 391 -3.45 -18.93 -4.27
CA ILE A 391 -2.70 -19.25 -3.05
C ILE A 391 -3.33 -20.39 -2.27
N THR A 392 -4.67 -20.45 -2.19
CA THR A 392 -5.36 -21.60 -1.58
C THR A 392 -5.07 -22.88 -2.36
N GLY A 393 -5.03 -22.82 -3.70
CA GLY A 393 -4.67 -23.96 -4.56
C GLY A 393 -3.23 -24.42 -4.36
N TRP A 394 -2.28 -23.49 -4.31
CA TRP A 394 -0.87 -23.80 -4.10
C TRP A 394 -0.60 -24.35 -2.70
N LEU A 395 -1.15 -23.76 -1.63
CA LEU A 395 -1.05 -24.27 -0.26
C LEU A 395 -1.58 -25.70 -0.15
N ARG A 396 -2.70 -26.00 -0.82
CA ARG A 396 -3.25 -27.36 -0.88
C ARG A 396 -2.28 -28.32 -1.55
N LYS A 397 -1.76 -27.96 -2.73
CA LYS A 397 -0.83 -28.81 -3.47
C LYS A 397 0.49 -29.02 -2.74
N ALA A 398 1.00 -28.00 -2.04
CA ALA A 398 2.18 -28.11 -1.20
C ALA A 398 1.97 -29.13 -0.07
N LEU A 399 0.83 -29.05 0.64
CA LEU A 399 0.47 -30.02 1.68
C LEU A 399 0.32 -31.45 1.13
N GLU A 400 -0.35 -31.61 -0.01
CA GLU A 400 -0.50 -32.92 -0.65
C GLU A 400 0.84 -33.54 -1.08
N THR A 401 1.82 -32.69 -1.43
CA THR A 401 3.16 -33.13 -1.77
C THR A 401 3.91 -33.55 -0.52
N ASP A 402 3.84 -32.74 0.54
CA ASP A 402 4.46 -33.03 1.83
C ASP A 402 3.94 -34.33 2.45
N LYS A 403 2.61 -34.55 2.40
CA LYS A 403 1.99 -35.80 2.86
C LYS A 403 2.50 -37.04 2.12
N LYS A 404 2.80 -36.92 0.82
CA LYS A 404 3.40 -38.03 0.06
C LYS A 404 4.83 -38.30 0.51
N ASP A 405 5.56 -37.26 0.93
CA ASP A 405 6.90 -37.43 1.47
C ASP A 405 6.88 -38.20 2.79
N TRP A 406 5.88 -37.98 3.66
CA TRP A 406 5.75 -38.70 4.92
C TRP A 406 5.60 -40.23 4.76
N GLN A 407 5.16 -40.69 3.59
CA GLN A 407 4.94 -42.10 3.28
C GLN A 407 6.16 -42.78 2.65
N LYS A 408 7.30 -42.09 2.57
CA LYS A 408 8.55 -42.64 2.02
C LYS A 408 9.28 -43.50 3.06
N ASP A 409 10.01 -44.49 2.57
CA ASP A 409 10.89 -45.36 3.36
C ASP A 409 12.26 -44.72 3.65
N THR A 410 12.41 -43.42 3.37
CA THR A 410 13.65 -42.66 3.57
C THR A 410 13.43 -41.59 4.63
N GLU A 411 14.43 -41.38 5.49
CA GLU A 411 14.37 -40.33 6.51
C GLU A 411 14.23 -38.93 5.87
N PRO A 412 13.52 -37.99 6.54
CA PRO A 412 13.45 -36.60 6.13
C PRO A 412 14.84 -35.94 6.13
N GLU A 413 14.97 -34.89 5.32
CA GLU A 413 16.20 -34.09 5.29
C GLU A 413 16.45 -33.43 6.65
N ALA A 414 17.73 -33.27 7.01
CA ALA A 414 18.13 -32.55 8.21
C ALA A 414 18.66 -31.16 7.85
N ASP A 415 18.41 -30.16 8.70
CA ASP A 415 18.98 -28.83 8.57
C ASP A 415 20.49 -28.81 8.91
N GLN A 416 21.12 -27.63 8.84
CA GLN A 416 22.56 -27.47 9.10
C GLN A 416 22.96 -27.90 10.52
N ASP A 417 22.02 -27.84 11.47
CA ASP A 417 22.21 -28.23 12.86
C ASP A 417 21.79 -29.69 13.10
N GLY A 418 21.35 -30.38 12.06
CA GLY A 418 21.01 -31.80 12.07
C GLY A 418 19.59 -32.10 12.55
N TYR A 419 18.67 -31.13 12.59
CA TYR A 419 17.26 -31.34 12.94
C TYR A 419 16.44 -31.71 11.70
N TYR A 420 15.58 -32.73 11.81
CA TYR A 420 14.73 -33.14 10.70
C TYR A 420 13.73 -32.05 10.31
N GLN A 421 13.58 -31.81 9.02
CA GLN A 421 12.63 -30.86 8.45
C GLN A 421 12.17 -31.33 7.07
N THR A 422 10.98 -30.88 6.69
CA THR A 422 10.49 -31.04 5.31
C THR A 422 10.75 -29.77 4.52
N THR A 423 10.56 -29.82 3.20
CA THR A 423 10.66 -28.62 2.33
C THR A 423 9.42 -27.72 2.41
N LEU A 424 8.33 -28.17 3.05
CA LEU A 424 7.05 -27.47 3.08
C LEU A 424 7.13 -26.04 3.64
N PRO A 425 7.79 -25.75 4.79
CA PRO A 425 7.92 -24.37 5.27
C PRO A 425 8.62 -23.44 4.28
N ALA A 426 9.68 -23.92 3.62
CA ALA A 426 10.42 -23.14 2.64
C ALA A 426 9.56 -22.82 1.40
N ILE A 427 8.83 -23.81 0.88
CA ILE A 427 7.93 -23.64 -0.27
C ILE A 427 6.83 -22.62 0.05
N VAL A 428 6.18 -22.75 1.20
CA VAL A 428 5.10 -21.83 1.63
C VAL A 428 5.63 -20.41 1.82
N PHE A 429 6.79 -20.26 2.47
CA PHE A 429 7.41 -18.96 2.70
C PHE A 429 7.81 -18.27 1.39
N GLN A 430 8.52 -18.98 0.50
CA GLN A 430 8.96 -18.44 -0.78
C GLN A 430 7.77 -18.00 -1.63
N MET A 431 6.70 -18.78 -1.62
CA MET A 431 5.46 -18.45 -2.32
C MET A 431 4.83 -17.16 -1.76
N PHE A 432 4.71 -17.01 -0.44
CA PHE A 432 4.20 -15.76 0.15
C PHE A 432 5.11 -14.56 -0.17
N GLU A 433 6.42 -14.73 -0.05
CA GLU A 433 7.39 -13.67 -0.28
C GLU A 433 7.35 -13.13 -1.72
N GLN A 434 7.31 -14.02 -2.72
CA GLN A 434 7.22 -13.62 -4.13
C GLN A 434 5.97 -12.77 -4.42
N ASN A 435 4.81 -13.19 -3.90
CA ASN A 435 3.56 -12.46 -4.12
C ASN A 435 3.52 -11.12 -3.38
N LEU A 436 4.11 -11.06 -2.18
CA LEU A 436 4.26 -9.81 -1.43
C LEU A 436 5.24 -8.84 -2.08
N GLN A 437 6.29 -9.35 -2.71
CA GLN A 437 7.20 -8.52 -3.51
C GLN A 437 6.48 -7.87 -4.69
N VAL A 438 5.61 -8.61 -5.38
CA VAL A 438 4.76 -8.07 -6.45
C VAL A 438 3.79 -7.01 -5.91
N ALA A 439 3.11 -7.29 -4.80
CA ALA A 439 2.19 -6.32 -4.20
C ALA A 439 2.90 -5.02 -3.77
N ALA A 440 4.13 -5.13 -3.25
CA ALA A 440 4.95 -3.99 -2.86
C ALA A 440 5.37 -3.09 -4.03
N GLN A 441 5.37 -3.59 -5.28
CA GLN A 441 5.64 -2.81 -6.48
C GLN A 441 4.44 -2.01 -6.97
N ILE A 442 3.23 -2.26 -6.45
CA ILE A 442 2.03 -1.54 -6.86
C ILE A 442 1.79 -0.38 -5.91
N ASP A 443 1.57 -0.69 -4.63
CA ASP A 443 1.17 0.29 -3.63
C ASP A 443 1.51 -0.19 -2.21
N GLY A 444 1.89 0.75 -1.34
CA GLY A 444 2.32 0.48 0.03
C GLY A 444 1.22 -0.07 0.93
N ASP A 445 0.01 0.49 0.84
CA ASP A 445 -1.16 0.06 1.63
C ASP A 445 -1.70 -1.27 1.11
N PHE A 446 -1.66 -1.45 -0.22
CA PHE A 446 -2.07 -2.69 -0.87
C PHE A 446 -1.22 -3.89 -0.42
N LYS A 447 0.10 -3.70 -0.30
CA LYS A 447 1.04 -4.70 0.23
C LYS A 447 0.62 -5.20 1.62
N GLU A 448 0.18 -4.31 2.52
CA GLU A 448 -0.31 -4.71 3.84
C GLU A 448 -1.62 -5.50 3.77
N LYS A 449 -2.52 -5.14 2.85
CA LYS A 449 -3.76 -5.90 2.60
C LYS A 449 -3.46 -7.32 2.11
N VAL A 450 -2.49 -7.49 1.22
CA VAL A 450 -2.02 -8.81 0.76
C VAL A 450 -1.38 -9.60 1.89
N LEU A 451 -0.58 -8.97 2.76
CA LEU A 451 0.02 -9.63 3.92
C LEU A 451 -1.05 -10.19 4.87
N LYS A 452 -2.05 -9.37 5.23
CA LYS A 452 -3.17 -9.80 6.08
C LYS A 452 -3.91 -10.99 5.49
N LEU A 453 -4.09 -11.00 4.16
CA LEU A 453 -4.70 -12.13 3.46
C LEU A 453 -3.81 -13.38 3.49
N CYS A 454 -2.50 -13.27 3.27
CA CYS A 454 -1.56 -14.39 3.40
C CYS A 454 -1.64 -15.01 4.79
N LEU A 455 -1.63 -14.20 5.86
CA LEU A 455 -1.74 -14.69 7.24
C LEU A 455 -3.09 -15.38 7.49
N LYS A 456 -4.18 -14.84 6.95
CA LYS A 456 -5.49 -15.51 7.02
C LYS A 456 -5.48 -16.88 6.34
N GLN A 457 -4.90 -16.98 5.14
CA GLN A 457 -4.78 -18.24 4.40
C GLN A 457 -3.83 -19.22 5.10
N MET A 458 -2.77 -18.71 5.72
CA MET A 458 -1.85 -19.51 6.53
C MET A 458 -2.57 -20.17 7.71
N ASN A 459 -3.43 -19.43 8.42
CA ASN A 459 -4.22 -19.99 9.52
C ASN A 459 -5.12 -21.14 9.04
N THR A 460 -5.83 -20.96 7.92
CA THR A 460 -6.67 -22.03 7.32
C THR A 460 -5.83 -23.24 6.88
N PHE A 461 -4.65 -23.01 6.33
CA PHE A 461 -3.72 -24.07 5.96
C PHE A 461 -3.21 -24.85 7.18
N LEU A 462 -2.85 -24.18 8.27
CA LEU A 462 -2.33 -24.83 9.48
C LEU A 462 -3.37 -25.70 10.19
N LEU A 463 -4.65 -25.31 10.15
CA LEU A 463 -5.74 -26.17 10.64
C LEU A 463 -5.80 -27.49 9.85
N ARG A 464 -5.69 -27.42 8.53
CA ARG A 464 -5.63 -28.63 7.67
C ARG A 464 -4.35 -29.43 7.90
N TYR A 465 -3.22 -28.75 8.10
CA TYR A 465 -1.94 -29.41 8.42
C TYR A 465 -2.05 -30.23 9.71
N ARG A 466 -2.73 -29.71 10.74
CA ARG A 466 -3.06 -30.44 11.96
C ARG A 466 -3.90 -31.68 11.69
N GLU A 467 -4.99 -31.54 10.93
CA GLU A 467 -5.88 -32.65 10.57
C GLU A 467 -5.12 -33.77 9.86
N GLU A 468 -4.21 -33.43 8.94
CA GLU A 468 -3.38 -34.41 8.25
C GLU A 468 -2.35 -35.07 9.18
N ALA A 469 -1.76 -34.35 10.14
CA ALA A 469 -0.87 -34.93 11.14
C ALA A 469 -1.59 -35.91 12.08
N VAL A 470 -2.83 -35.60 12.47
CA VAL A 470 -3.70 -36.52 13.23
C VAL A 470 -4.02 -37.76 12.39
N SER A 471 -4.41 -37.57 11.13
CA SER A 471 -4.68 -38.68 10.21
C SER A 471 -3.47 -39.58 10.00
N TYR A 472 -2.26 -38.99 9.95
CA TYR A 472 -1.01 -39.72 9.81
C TYR A 472 -0.73 -40.63 11.01
N LYS A 473 -0.94 -40.11 12.23
CA LYS A 473 -0.88 -40.91 13.45
C LYS A 473 -1.93 -42.02 13.47
N GLU A 474 -3.17 -41.74 13.06
CA GLU A 474 -4.22 -42.75 13.02
C GLU A 474 -3.94 -43.86 12.01
N GLU A 475 -3.31 -43.55 10.88
CA GLU A 475 -2.87 -44.52 9.89
C GLU A 475 -1.78 -45.44 10.46
N HIS A 476 -0.77 -44.86 11.13
CA HIS A 476 0.28 -45.63 11.80
C HIS A 476 -0.25 -46.55 12.90
N LEU A 477 -1.25 -46.12 13.68
CA LEU A 477 -1.85 -46.99 14.70
C LEU A 477 -2.62 -48.19 14.13
N ARG A 478 -2.99 -48.19 12.84
CA ARG A 478 -3.62 -49.36 12.21
C ARG A 478 -2.60 -50.44 11.89
N ASP A 479 -1.39 -50.05 11.54
CA ASP A 479 -0.24 -50.93 11.33
C ASP A 479 1.04 -50.22 11.76
N ARG A 480 1.54 -50.54 12.95
CA ARG A 480 2.72 -49.89 13.55
C ARG A 480 4.02 -50.16 12.79
N GLN A 481 4.01 -50.99 11.75
CA GLN A 481 5.16 -51.17 10.86
C GLN A 481 5.20 -50.15 9.72
N LEU A 482 4.08 -49.46 9.47
CA LEU A 482 3.93 -48.52 8.37
C LEU A 482 3.41 -47.16 8.87
N PRO A 483 3.83 -46.05 8.27
CA PRO A 483 5.01 -45.95 7.39
C PRO A 483 6.31 -46.16 8.17
N GLN A 484 7.34 -46.67 7.48
CA GLN A 484 8.59 -47.11 8.11
C GLN A 484 9.31 -45.99 8.87
N CYS A 485 9.25 -44.75 8.37
CA CYS A 485 9.89 -43.57 8.96
C CYS A 485 8.90 -42.69 9.76
N TYR A 486 7.89 -43.31 10.40
CA TYR A 486 6.86 -42.59 11.14
C TYR A 486 7.43 -41.60 12.16
N VAL A 487 8.35 -42.06 13.01
CA VAL A 487 8.98 -41.24 14.07
C VAL A 487 9.73 -40.05 13.47
N GLN A 488 10.57 -40.28 12.47
CA GLN A 488 11.39 -39.22 11.87
C GLN A 488 10.54 -38.16 11.18
N TYR A 489 9.48 -38.54 10.45
CA TYR A 489 8.58 -37.58 9.83
C TYR A 489 7.69 -36.85 10.84
N MET A 490 7.27 -37.49 11.93
CA MET A 490 6.55 -36.80 13.01
C MET A 490 7.46 -35.75 13.70
N ILE A 491 8.74 -36.06 13.91
CA ILE A 491 9.75 -35.08 14.36
C ILE A 491 9.86 -33.91 13.36
N ALA A 492 9.92 -34.20 12.06
CA ALA A 492 9.97 -33.16 11.03
C ALA A 492 8.71 -32.27 11.06
N ILE A 493 7.53 -32.85 11.28
CA ILE A 493 6.26 -32.11 11.41
C ILE A 493 6.32 -31.15 12.61
N ILE A 494 6.85 -31.58 13.75
CA ILE A 494 7.03 -30.75 14.95
C ILE A 494 8.01 -29.60 14.66
N ASN A 495 9.15 -29.89 14.04
CA ASN A 495 10.17 -28.89 13.71
C ASN A 495 9.71 -27.89 12.63
N ASN A 496 8.88 -28.34 11.68
CA ASN A 496 8.25 -27.46 10.70
C ASN A 496 7.44 -26.36 11.39
N CYS A 497 6.77 -26.64 12.51
CA CYS A 497 5.99 -25.63 13.23
C CYS A 497 6.84 -24.45 13.72
N GLN A 498 8.05 -24.72 14.20
CA GLN A 498 8.99 -23.67 14.59
C GLN A 498 9.48 -22.90 13.35
N THR A 499 9.80 -23.61 12.27
CA THR A 499 10.27 -22.99 11.02
C THR A 499 9.19 -22.08 10.42
N PHE A 500 7.92 -22.50 10.46
CA PHE A 500 6.78 -21.66 10.08
C PHE A 500 6.68 -20.40 10.96
N LYS A 501 6.81 -20.53 12.29
CA LYS A 501 6.78 -19.39 13.22
C LYS A 501 7.86 -18.36 12.88
N GLU A 502 9.09 -18.82 12.66
CA GLU A 502 10.22 -17.96 12.31
C GLU A 502 10.03 -17.29 10.94
N SER A 503 9.56 -18.05 9.96
CA SER A 503 9.27 -17.57 8.60
C SER A 503 8.17 -16.49 8.59
N ILE A 504 7.08 -16.70 9.31
CA ILE A 504 5.98 -15.72 9.44
C ILE A 504 6.47 -14.44 10.12
N ASN A 505 7.24 -14.56 11.20
CA ASN A 505 7.83 -13.41 11.90
C ASN A 505 8.82 -12.64 11.01
N SER A 506 9.60 -13.33 10.18
CA SER A 506 10.47 -12.71 9.17
C SER A 506 9.65 -11.93 8.14
N LEU A 507 8.58 -12.54 7.61
CA LEU A 507 7.70 -11.93 6.63
C LEU A 507 7.04 -10.65 7.16
N LYS A 508 6.52 -10.70 8.39
CA LYS A 508 5.91 -9.54 9.04
C LYS A 508 6.90 -8.39 9.23
N ARG A 509 8.11 -8.66 9.71
CA ARG A 509 9.15 -7.63 9.88
C ARG A 509 9.51 -6.94 8.57
N LYS A 510 9.46 -7.66 7.44
CA LYS A 510 9.80 -7.13 6.12
C LYS A 510 8.66 -6.34 5.48
N TYR A 511 7.40 -6.75 5.69
CA TYR A 511 6.26 -6.23 4.93
C TYR A 511 5.23 -5.44 5.77
N SER A 512 5.33 -5.39 7.10
CA SER A 512 4.46 -4.62 7.99
C SER A 512 5.23 -3.51 8.71
N GLN A 513 4.65 -2.31 8.82
CA GLN A 513 5.21 -1.23 9.65
C GLN A 513 4.70 -1.29 11.11
N SER A 514 3.53 -1.91 11.33
CA SER A 514 2.98 -2.11 12.67
C SER A 514 3.57 -3.35 13.33
N SER A 515 4.06 -3.19 14.56
CA SER A 515 4.48 -4.30 15.43
C SER A 515 3.32 -4.88 16.26
N GLU A 516 2.10 -4.36 16.12
CA GLU A 516 0.97 -4.83 16.93
C GLU A 516 0.53 -6.24 16.52
N PRO A 517 0.33 -7.15 17.50
CA PRO A 517 -0.20 -8.48 17.24
C PRO A 517 -1.64 -8.39 16.74
N THR A 518 -1.93 -9.05 15.63
CA THR A 518 -3.28 -9.22 15.09
C THR A 518 -3.92 -10.51 15.62
N ASP A 519 -5.25 -10.60 15.58
CA ASP A 519 -5.97 -11.84 15.94
C ASP A 519 -5.50 -13.07 15.15
N SER A 520 -5.07 -12.86 13.90
CA SER A 520 -4.51 -13.93 13.06
C SER A 520 -3.17 -14.42 13.58
N ASP A 521 -2.36 -13.56 14.21
CA ASP A 521 -1.06 -13.96 14.78
C ASP A 521 -1.24 -14.88 15.97
N ALA A 522 -2.14 -14.51 16.89
CA ALA A 522 -2.45 -15.34 18.05
C ALA A 522 -3.06 -16.69 17.63
N ALA A 523 -3.90 -16.70 16.58
CA ALA A 523 -4.47 -17.95 16.04
C ALA A 523 -3.42 -18.86 15.40
N ILE A 524 -2.52 -18.31 14.59
CA ILE A 524 -1.41 -19.04 13.96
C ILE A 524 -0.49 -19.62 15.04
N GLU A 525 -0.05 -18.80 16.00
CA GLU A 525 0.85 -19.25 17.07
C GLU A 525 0.21 -20.34 17.92
N ARG A 526 -1.08 -20.19 18.25
CA ARG A 526 -1.84 -21.23 18.96
C ARG A 526 -1.86 -22.53 18.16
N THR A 527 -2.22 -22.48 16.88
CA THR A 527 -2.35 -23.67 16.03
C THR A 527 -1.00 -24.38 15.85
N LEU A 528 0.09 -23.63 15.61
CA LEU A 528 1.45 -24.20 15.51
C LEU A 528 1.87 -24.90 16.81
N ASN A 529 1.60 -24.28 17.96
CA ASN A 529 1.89 -24.88 19.25
C ASN A 529 1.03 -26.12 19.53
N GLU A 530 -0.26 -26.11 19.14
CA GLU A 530 -1.13 -27.28 19.23
C GLU A 530 -0.61 -28.45 18.40
N VAL A 531 -0.25 -28.22 17.14
CA VAL A 531 0.32 -29.26 16.26
C VAL A 531 1.61 -29.84 16.83
N ALA A 532 2.52 -28.98 17.30
CA ALA A 532 3.79 -29.43 17.87
C ALA A 532 3.58 -30.24 19.16
N LYS A 533 2.70 -29.79 20.05
CA LYS A 533 2.39 -30.50 21.31
C LYS A 533 1.67 -31.83 21.07
N GLU A 534 0.72 -31.86 20.14
CA GLU A 534 0.05 -33.09 19.71
C GLU A 534 1.03 -34.05 19.06
N GLY A 535 1.95 -33.57 18.20
CA GLY A 535 3.01 -34.38 17.63
C GLY A 535 3.92 -35.01 18.69
N CYS A 536 4.40 -34.21 19.65
CA CYS A 536 5.17 -34.73 20.79
C CYS A 536 4.38 -35.78 21.57
N GLN A 537 3.08 -35.54 21.77
CA GLN A 537 2.18 -36.45 22.45
C GLN A 537 2.03 -37.78 21.70
N PHE A 538 1.91 -37.75 20.38
CA PHE A 538 1.85 -38.93 19.52
C PHE A 538 3.13 -39.76 19.57
N LEU A 539 4.29 -39.09 19.58
CA LEU A 539 5.59 -39.75 19.74
C LEU A 539 5.72 -40.41 21.11
N LEU A 540 5.30 -39.72 22.19
CA LEU A 540 5.29 -40.33 23.53
C LEU A 540 4.35 -41.52 23.60
N ASP A 541 3.15 -41.44 23.02
CA ASP A 541 2.22 -42.57 23.03
C ASP A 541 2.81 -43.80 22.35
N GLU A 542 3.60 -43.64 21.29
CA GLU A 542 4.34 -44.73 20.64
C GLU A 542 5.34 -45.40 21.59
N VAL A 543 6.12 -44.60 22.33
CA VAL A 543 7.05 -45.11 23.36
C VAL A 543 6.28 -45.89 24.43
N PHE A 544 5.18 -45.34 24.94
CA PHE A 544 4.43 -45.97 26.04
C PHE A 544 3.68 -47.23 25.61
N LEU A 545 3.31 -47.38 24.34
CA LEU A 545 2.79 -48.63 23.80
C LEU A 545 3.83 -49.77 23.87
N ASP A 546 5.09 -49.49 23.58
CA ASP A 546 6.18 -50.49 23.71
C ASP A 546 6.53 -50.80 25.17
N LEU A 547 6.37 -49.81 26.06
CA LEU A 547 6.64 -49.97 27.49
C LEU A 547 5.51 -50.66 28.25
N GLU A 548 4.29 -50.77 27.69
CA GLU A 548 3.09 -51.19 28.41
C GLU A 548 3.27 -52.54 29.15
N SER A 549 3.86 -53.53 28.49
CA SER A 549 4.10 -54.85 29.08
C SER A 549 5.03 -54.80 30.31
N HIS A 550 6.08 -53.98 30.25
CA HIS A 550 7.07 -53.81 31.32
C HIS A 550 6.50 -52.95 32.45
N LEU A 551 5.73 -51.90 32.14
CA LEU A 551 5.01 -51.09 33.12
C LEU A 551 3.96 -51.92 33.88
N ASN A 552 3.33 -52.88 33.23
CA ASN A 552 2.39 -53.81 33.86
C ASN A 552 3.06 -54.85 34.79
N GLU A 553 4.37 -55.09 34.64
CA GLU A 553 5.14 -55.96 35.53
C GLU A 553 5.54 -55.27 36.84
N LEU A 554 5.56 -53.94 36.88
CA LEU A 554 5.91 -53.15 38.08
C LEU A 554 5.00 -53.50 39.26
N LEU A 555 5.62 -53.59 40.45
CA LEU A 555 4.96 -53.88 41.73
C LEU A 555 4.17 -55.20 41.74
N THR A 556 4.54 -56.17 40.89
CA THR A 556 4.03 -57.54 40.95
C THR A 556 4.94 -58.45 41.79
N ARG A 557 4.53 -59.70 42.01
CA ARG A 557 5.41 -60.70 42.65
C ARG A 557 6.68 -60.98 41.84
N LYS A 558 6.58 -60.99 40.51
CA LYS A 558 7.71 -61.17 39.60
C LYS A 558 8.70 -60.00 39.70
N TRP A 559 8.18 -58.78 39.88
CA TRP A 559 8.99 -57.60 40.17
C TRP A 559 9.82 -57.80 41.45
N LEU A 560 9.21 -58.22 42.56
CA LEU A 560 9.95 -58.42 43.81
C LEU A 560 11.06 -59.49 43.68
N THR A 561 10.80 -60.60 42.98
CA THR A 561 11.75 -61.73 42.89
C THR A 561 12.89 -61.55 41.87
N GLY A 562 12.99 -60.40 41.18
CA GLY A 562 14.12 -60.13 40.28
C GLY A 562 13.79 -59.75 38.83
N SER A 563 12.69 -59.03 38.56
CA SER A 563 12.40 -58.51 37.22
C SER A 563 13.48 -57.55 36.69
N HIS A 564 13.61 -57.43 35.37
CA HIS A 564 14.41 -56.40 34.67
C HIS A 564 13.55 -55.34 33.98
N ALA A 565 12.28 -55.18 34.40
CA ALA A 565 11.34 -54.26 33.77
C ALA A 565 11.85 -52.81 33.74
N VAL A 566 12.37 -52.28 34.85
CA VAL A 566 12.89 -50.90 34.90
C VAL A 566 14.14 -50.72 34.05
N ASP A 567 15.06 -51.69 34.03
CA ASP A 567 16.24 -51.63 33.17
C ASP A 567 15.82 -51.54 31.68
N THR A 568 14.83 -52.35 31.29
CA THR A 568 14.29 -52.36 29.91
C THR A 568 13.55 -51.07 29.59
N ILE A 569 12.77 -50.53 30.53
CA ILE A 569 12.11 -49.22 30.39
C ILE A 569 13.15 -48.13 30.14
N CYS A 570 14.21 -48.09 30.95
CA CYS A 570 15.25 -47.08 30.83
C CYS A 570 15.96 -47.15 29.47
N VAL A 571 16.36 -48.35 29.01
CA VAL A 571 17.02 -48.52 27.70
C VAL A 571 16.10 -48.13 26.55
N THR A 572 14.84 -48.58 26.58
CA THR A 572 13.87 -48.27 25.51
C THR A 572 13.60 -46.76 25.44
N VAL A 573 13.40 -46.09 26.58
CA VAL A 573 13.25 -44.63 26.63
C VAL A 573 14.51 -43.95 26.10
N GLU A 574 15.70 -44.39 26.52
CA GLU A 574 16.96 -43.82 26.05
C GLU A 574 17.11 -43.92 24.53
N ASP A 575 16.79 -45.07 23.94
CA ASP A 575 16.87 -45.30 22.49
C ASP A 575 15.94 -44.35 21.72
N TYR A 576 14.66 -44.26 22.10
CA TYR A 576 13.73 -43.31 21.48
C TYR A 576 14.16 -41.85 21.66
N PHE A 577 14.67 -41.49 22.85
CA PHE A 577 15.09 -40.13 23.11
C PHE A 577 16.38 -39.72 22.39
N ASN A 578 17.22 -40.68 21.99
CA ASN A 578 18.33 -40.41 21.09
C ASN A 578 17.84 -39.91 19.73
N ASP A 579 16.75 -40.48 19.20
CA ASP A 579 16.10 -39.98 17.99
C ASP A 579 15.37 -38.66 18.24
N PHE A 580 14.69 -38.52 19.37
CA PHE A 580 13.97 -37.30 19.73
C PHE A 580 14.87 -36.09 20.01
N ASN A 581 16.19 -36.27 20.19
CA ASN A 581 17.15 -35.16 20.21
C ASN A 581 17.15 -34.35 18.90
N LYS A 582 16.56 -34.90 17.84
CA LYS A 582 16.28 -34.24 16.57
C LYS A 582 15.06 -33.33 16.59
N ILE A 583 14.38 -33.16 17.73
CA ILE A 583 13.34 -32.15 17.95
C ILE A 583 13.96 -30.87 18.50
N LYS A 584 13.55 -29.71 17.97
CA LYS A 584 14.05 -28.40 18.41
C LYS A 584 13.49 -27.99 19.79
N LYS A 585 14.23 -27.15 20.51
CA LYS A 585 13.75 -26.50 21.75
C LYS A 585 12.69 -25.44 21.40
N PRO A 586 11.62 -25.28 22.21
CA PRO A 586 11.41 -25.84 23.56
C PRO A 586 10.74 -27.22 23.60
N PHE A 587 10.21 -27.71 22.48
CA PHE A 587 9.35 -28.90 22.46
C PHE A 587 10.05 -30.17 22.94
N ASN A 588 11.33 -30.36 22.60
CA ASN A 588 12.11 -31.49 23.11
C ASN A 588 12.17 -31.49 24.65
N GLN A 589 12.43 -30.34 25.28
CA GLN A 589 12.54 -30.24 26.74
C GLN A 589 11.20 -30.47 27.44
N GLU A 590 10.12 -29.90 26.90
CA GLU A 590 8.75 -30.14 27.40
C GLU A 590 8.39 -31.62 27.30
N MET A 591 8.71 -32.26 26.17
CA MET A 591 8.44 -33.68 25.93
C MET A 591 9.24 -34.60 26.86
N THR A 592 10.53 -34.32 27.10
CA THR A 592 11.34 -35.09 28.06
C THR A 592 10.77 -35.00 29.47
N SER A 593 10.29 -33.81 29.86
CA SER A 593 9.74 -33.58 31.20
C SER A 593 8.40 -34.33 31.38
N GLU A 594 7.56 -34.34 30.33
CA GLU A 594 6.32 -35.11 30.31
C GLU A 594 6.55 -36.63 30.29
N ALA A 595 7.56 -37.12 29.57
CA ALA A 595 7.94 -38.53 29.59
C ALA A 595 8.34 -39.00 30.98
N LEU A 596 9.19 -38.24 31.69
CA LEU A 596 9.55 -38.52 33.07
C LEU A 596 8.31 -38.59 33.95
N ARG A 597 7.44 -37.58 33.83
CA ARG A 597 6.21 -37.50 34.60
C ARG A 597 5.34 -38.74 34.39
N ARG A 598 5.13 -39.18 33.15
CA ARG A 598 4.35 -40.38 32.82
C ARG A 598 4.96 -41.67 33.38
N VAL A 599 6.28 -41.85 33.26
CA VAL A 599 6.97 -43.03 33.83
C VAL A 599 6.75 -43.11 35.34
N VAL A 600 6.94 -41.98 36.04
CA VAL A 600 6.74 -41.92 37.49
C VAL A 600 5.27 -42.14 37.87
N VAL A 601 4.32 -41.55 37.14
CA VAL A 601 2.88 -41.73 37.38
C VAL A 601 2.46 -43.19 37.19
N GLU A 602 2.90 -43.87 36.12
CA GLU A 602 2.61 -45.30 35.93
C GLU A 602 3.26 -46.18 37.01
N TYR A 603 4.45 -45.81 37.48
CA TYR A 603 5.11 -46.48 38.61
C TYR A 603 4.28 -46.36 39.91
N ILE A 604 3.85 -45.15 40.26
CA ILE A 604 3.02 -44.90 41.44
C ILE A 604 1.65 -45.58 41.29
N LYS A 605 1.06 -45.55 40.10
CA LYS A 605 -0.19 -46.25 39.79
C LYS A 605 -0.07 -47.75 39.99
N ALA A 606 1.07 -48.37 39.66
CA ALA A 606 1.32 -49.79 39.95
C ALA A 606 1.27 -50.08 41.46
N VAL A 607 1.76 -49.17 42.31
CA VAL A 607 1.60 -49.24 43.77
C VAL A 607 0.12 -49.13 44.15
N MET A 608 -0.60 -48.13 43.64
CA MET A 608 -1.99 -47.86 44.00
C MET A 608 -2.99 -48.93 43.54
N GLN A 609 -2.64 -49.70 42.49
CA GLN A 609 -3.41 -50.84 42.01
C GLN A 609 -3.28 -52.08 42.91
N LYS A 610 -2.48 -52.03 43.99
CA LYS A 610 -2.32 -53.13 44.96
C LYS A 610 -1.88 -54.44 44.30
N ARG A 611 -1.01 -54.37 43.29
CA ARG A 611 -0.50 -55.53 42.54
C ARG A 611 0.32 -56.51 43.40
N ILE A 612 0.79 -56.05 44.56
CA ILE A 612 1.46 -56.86 45.57
C ILE A 612 1.01 -56.44 46.99
N THR A 613 1.12 -57.38 47.93
CA THR A 613 1.05 -57.10 49.36
C THR A 613 2.25 -57.76 50.03
N PHE A 614 3.10 -56.98 50.71
CA PHE A 614 4.28 -57.53 51.37
C PHE A 614 3.85 -58.37 52.58
N LYS A 615 4.42 -59.57 52.72
CA LYS A 615 4.01 -60.55 53.74
C LYS A 615 4.78 -60.43 55.05
N ASN A 616 6.01 -59.93 55.00
CA ASN A 616 6.91 -59.88 56.14
C ASN A 616 7.83 -58.64 56.06
N PRO A 617 8.55 -58.31 57.14
CA PRO A 617 9.46 -57.16 57.17
C PRO A 617 10.58 -57.22 56.12
N ASP A 618 11.09 -58.40 55.80
CA ASP A 618 12.19 -58.57 54.84
C ASP A 618 11.72 -58.25 53.41
N GLU A 619 10.57 -58.77 52.98
CA GLU A 619 9.95 -58.46 51.67
C GLU A 619 9.70 -56.94 51.52
N ARG A 620 9.28 -56.26 52.60
CA ARG A 620 9.07 -54.80 52.59
C ARG A 620 10.37 -54.03 52.43
N LYS A 621 11.41 -54.44 53.18
CA LYS A 621 12.73 -53.81 53.11
C LYS A 621 13.32 -53.98 51.72
N GLU A 622 13.29 -55.19 51.16
CA GLU A 622 13.75 -55.49 49.81
C GLU A 622 12.97 -54.69 48.76
N GLY A 623 11.64 -54.68 48.85
CA GLY A 623 10.79 -53.89 47.95
C GLY A 623 11.08 -52.39 48.03
N ALA A 624 11.27 -51.84 49.24
CA ALA A 624 11.58 -50.43 49.43
C ALA A 624 12.97 -50.05 48.89
N GLU A 625 14.01 -50.84 49.19
CA GLU A 625 15.37 -50.61 48.67
C GLU A 625 15.39 -50.69 47.13
N ARG A 626 14.61 -51.62 46.56
CA ARG A 626 14.43 -51.72 45.12
C ARG A 626 13.75 -50.50 44.53
N MET A 627 12.65 -50.03 45.13
CA MET A 627 11.97 -48.80 44.69
C MET A 627 12.89 -47.57 44.71
N MET A 628 13.75 -47.44 45.73
CA MET A 628 14.74 -46.36 45.80
C MET A 628 15.76 -46.45 44.66
N LYS A 629 16.29 -47.65 44.41
CA LYS A 629 17.24 -47.88 43.31
C LYS A 629 16.62 -47.58 41.94
N GLU A 630 15.40 -48.03 41.71
CA GLU A 630 14.66 -47.79 40.46
C GLU A 630 14.32 -46.28 40.29
N ALA A 631 14.01 -45.57 41.38
CA ALA A 631 13.87 -44.12 41.35
C ALA A 631 15.18 -43.40 40.98
N ASP A 632 16.32 -43.84 41.52
CA ASP A 632 17.64 -43.31 41.16
C ASP A 632 18.02 -43.60 39.72
N GLN A 633 17.61 -44.76 39.16
CA GLN A 633 17.79 -45.09 37.74
C GLN A 633 17.03 -44.13 36.84
N PHE A 634 15.74 -43.88 37.11
CA PHE A 634 14.96 -42.89 36.35
C PHE A 634 15.57 -41.49 36.49
N LYS A 635 15.96 -41.11 37.71
CA LYS A 635 16.62 -39.83 37.98
C LYS A 635 17.90 -39.66 37.17
N PHE A 636 18.73 -40.70 37.09
CA PHE A 636 19.97 -40.69 36.31
C PHE A 636 19.69 -40.54 34.81
N LEU A 637 18.78 -41.36 34.26
CA LEU A 637 18.42 -41.33 32.85
C LEU A 637 17.87 -39.96 32.45
N PHE A 638 16.85 -39.45 33.15
CA PHE A 638 16.18 -38.22 32.75
C PHE A 638 17.06 -36.98 32.98
N ARG A 639 18.00 -37.00 33.93
CA ARG A 639 19.07 -35.99 34.00
C ARG A 639 20.01 -36.04 32.79
N LYS A 640 20.37 -37.24 32.31
CA LYS A 640 21.16 -37.40 31.09
C LYS A 640 20.42 -36.86 29.86
N LEU A 641 19.11 -37.08 29.78
CA LEU A 641 18.24 -36.56 28.73
C LEU A 641 17.86 -35.07 28.89
N ALA A 642 18.48 -34.38 29.85
CA ALA A 642 18.22 -32.97 30.16
C ALA A 642 16.75 -32.63 30.51
N ALA A 643 16.08 -33.52 31.24
CA ALA A 643 14.80 -33.22 31.88
C ALA A 643 14.94 -32.03 32.83
N GLY A 644 13.85 -31.26 32.99
CA GLY A 644 13.84 -30.02 33.78
C GLY A 644 14.13 -30.21 35.28
N GLU A 645 14.09 -29.09 36.01
CA GLU A 645 14.40 -29.02 37.44
C GLU A 645 13.51 -29.92 38.32
N ASP A 646 12.32 -30.28 37.82
CA ASP A 646 11.34 -31.12 38.53
C ASP A 646 11.75 -32.59 38.65
N THR A 647 12.87 -32.99 38.02
CA THR A 647 13.31 -34.39 37.99
C THR A 647 13.47 -34.99 39.40
N ASP A 648 14.04 -34.20 40.31
CA ASP A 648 14.27 -34.61 41.69
C ASP A 648 12.97 -34.70 42.49
N TRP A 649 12.01 -33.83 42.20
CA TRP A 649 10.71 -33.80 42.86
C TRP A 649 9.83 -34.98 42.41
N LEU A 650 9.80 -35.28 41.11
CA LEU A 650 9.04 -36.40 40.53
C LEU A 650 9.59 -37.75 41.00
N CYS A 651 10.89 -38.02 40.81
CA CYS A 651 11.49 -39.29 41.25
C CYS A 651 11.44 -39.43 42.78
N GLY A 652 11.56 -38.31 43.50
CA GLY A 652 11.45 -38.26 44.96
C GLY A 652 10.09 -38.73 45.50
N ALA A 653 9.04 -38.78 44.69
CA ALA A 653 7.74 -39.31 45.10
C ALA A 653 7.80 -40.83 45.29
N ILE A 654 8.52 -41.53 44.42
CA ILE A 654 8.77 -42.98 44.54
C ILE A 654 9.60 -43.25 45.80
N THR A 655 10.65 -42.46 46.05
CA THR A 655 11.47 -42.56 47.26
C THR A 655 10.64 -42.33 48.52
N ALA A 656 9.78 -41.31 48.54
CA ALA A 656 8.93 -41.02 49.70
C ALA A 656 7.94 -42.15 49.99
N ILE A 657 7.36 -42.78 48.96
CA ILE A 657 6.54 -43.99 49.09
C ILE A 657 7.39 -45.16 49.64
N ALA A 658 8.61 -45.32 49.15
CA ALA A 658 9.51 -46.38 49.59
C ALA A 658 9.89 -46.25 51.08
N GLU A 659 10.07 -45.03 51.60
CA GLU A 659 10.31 -44.81 53.04
C GLU A 659 9.13 -45.27 53.90
N VAL A 660 7.89 -45.07 53.43
CA VAL A 660 6.68 -45.62 54.09
C VAL A 660 6.69 -47.14 54.09
N PHE A 661 7.33 -47.83 53.14
CA PHE A 661 7.48 -49.29 53.17
C PHE A 661 8.66 -49.77 54.00
N LYS A 662 9.78 -49.03 53.99
CA LYS A 662 11.02 -49.35 54.70
C LYS A 662 10.90 -49.26 56.21
N LEU A 663 10.02 -48.40 56.71
CA LEU A 663 9.81 -48.21 58.15
C LEU A 663 9.48 -49.54 58.84
N THR A 664 10.33 -49.97 59.78
CA THR A 664 10.15 -51.26 60.48
C THR A 664 9.05 -51.21 61.54
N ASP A 665 8.95 -50.10 62.27
CA ASP A 665 8.01 -49.93 63.39
C ASP A 665 6.64 -49.39 62.89
N PRO A 666 5.55 -50.18 62.98
CA PRO A 666 4.24 -49.75 62.55
C PRO A 666 3.67 -48.59 63.39
N THR A 667 4.12 -48.39 64.63
CA THR A 667 3.61 -47.31 65.49
C THR A 667 3.99 -45.92 65.00
N LEU A 668 5.07 -45.82 64.20
CA LEU A 668 5.56 -44.58 63.60
C LEU A 668 5.00 -44.32 62.20
N LEU A 669 4.13 -45.20 61.67
CA LEU A 669 3.55 -45.06 60.32
C LEU A 669 2.86 -43.71 60.11
N PHE A 670 2.21 -43.19 61.14
CA PHE A 670 1.57 -41.88 61.08
C PHE A 670 2.56 -40.77 60.70
N LEU A 671 3.79 -40.80 61.22
CA LEU A 671 4.80 -39.77 60.97
C LEU A 671 5.26 -39.80 59.51
N GLU A 672 5.59 -40.97 58.98
CA GLU A 672 6.04 -41.10 57.58
C GLU A 672 4.93 -40.78 56.57
N VAL A 673 3.69 -41.20 56.84
CA VAL A 673 2.55 -40.83 56.00
C VAL A 673 2.27 -39.33 56.10
N SER A 674 2.41 -38.71 57.27
CA SER A 674 2.30 -37.26 57.43
C SER A 674 3.39 -36.51 56.65
N THR A 675 4.64 -37.00 56.67
CA THR A 675 5.73 -36.45 55.87
C THR A 675 5.45 -36.56 54.37
N LEU A 676 4.92 -37.71 53.92
CA LEU A 676 4.51 -37.90 52.53
C LEU A 676 3.41 -36.90 52.11
N VAL A 677 2.36 -36.74 52.92
CA VAL A 677 1.26 -35.80 52.67
C VAL A 677 1.74 -34.35 52.68
N SER A 678 2.64 -34.00 53.59
CA SER A 678 3.24 -32.66 53.66
C SER A 678 4.06 -32.34 52.41
N LYS A 679 4.83 -33.31 51.91
CA LYS A 679 5.67 -33.16 50.71
C LYS A 679 4.87 -33.20 49.40
N TYR A 680 3.78 -33.97 49.37
CA TYR A 680 2.89 -34.15 48.22
C TYR A 680 1.42 -33.94 48.64
N PRO A 681 0.96 -32.68 48.71
CA PRO A 681 -0.34 -32.35 49.28
C PRO A 681 -1.54 -32.76 48.42
N ASP A 682 -1.32 -33.17 47.17
CA ASP A 682 -2.34 -33.67 46.25
C ASP A 682 -2.69 -35.16 46.47
N ILE A 683 -2.06 -35.81 47.45
CA ILE A 683 -2.38 -37.19 47.84
C ILE A 683 -3.75 -37.29 48.53
N ARG A 684 -4.67 -38.01 47.89
CA ARG A 684 -6.00 -38.34 48.42
C ARG A 684 -6.00 -39.54 49.38
N GLU A 685 -7.04 -39.62 50.22
CA GLU A 685 -7.23 -40.70 51.23
C GLU A 685 -7.21 -42.11 50.62
N GLU A 686 -7.77 -42.27 49.41
CA GLU A 686 -7.74 -43.52 48.66
C GLU A 686 -6.32 -44.00 48.32
N HIS A 687 -5.38 -43.09 48.05
CA HIS A 687 -3.98 -43.44 47.82
C HIS A 687 -3.34 -43.96 49.10
N ILE A 688 -3.61 -43.30 50.23
CA ILE A 688 -3.10 -43.71 51.55
C ILE A 688 -3.64 -45.09 51.90
N GLN A 689 -4.93 -45.36 51.65
CA GLN A 689 -5.51 -46.69 51.85
C GLN A 689 -4.85 -47.76 50.97
N ALA A 690 -4.58 -47.44 49.70
CA ALA A 690 -3.91 -48.37 48.79
C ALA A 690 -2.47 -48.65 49.21
N LEU A 691 -1.73 -47.60 49.57
CA LEU A 691 -0.37 -47.68 50.10
C LEU A 691 -0.29 -48.58 51.33
N LEU A 692 -1.13 -48.33 52.34
CA LEU A 692 -1.17 -49.14 53.57
C LEU A 692 -1.63 -50.58 53.32
N ALA A 693 -2.47 -50.81 52.29
CA ALA A 693 -2.86 -52.15 51.87
C ALA A 693 -1.69 -52.93 51.25
N VAL A 694 -0.87 -52.29 50.41
CA VAL A 694 0.35 -52.90 49.85
C VAL A 694 1.36 -53.24 50.94
N ARG A 695 1.48 -52.40 51.97
CA ARG A 695 2.39 -52.62 53.10
C ARG A 695 2.09 -53.89 53.90
N GLY A 696 0.81 -54.27 54.04
CA GLY A 696 0.39 -55.59 54.55
C GLY A 696 0.29 -55.77 56.07
N ASP A 697 0.99 -54.98 56.89
CA ASP A 697 1.03 -55.13 58.36
C ASP A 697 0.21 -54.10 59.15
N ALA A 698 -0.33 -53.08 58.48
CA ALA A 698 -1.20 -52.08 59.12
C ALA A 698 -2.59 -52.66 59.40
N SER A 699 -2.99 -52.74 60.68
CA SER A 699 -4.32 -53.21 61.09
C SER A 699 -5.42 -52.26 60.58
N ARG A 700 -6.67 -52.73 60.57
CA ARG A 700 -7.81 -51.91 60.12
C ARG A 700 -7.99 -50.66 60.98
N GLU A 701 -7.80 -50.79 62.30
CA GLU A 701 -7.89 -49.72 63.28
C GLU A 701 -6.78 -48.70 63.07
N MET A 702 -5.54 -49.16 62.83
CA MET A 702 -4.39 -48.29 62.56
C MET A 702 -4.57 -47.51 61.25
N ARG A 703 -5.08 -48.15 60.19
CA ARG A 703 -5.40 -47.46 58.92
C ARG A 703 -6.44 -46.37 59.14
N GLN A 704 -7.51 -46.66 59.88
CA GLN A 704 -8.58 -45.71 60.15
C GLN A 704 -8.09 -44.53 61.00
N MET A 705 -7.24 -44.79 61.99
CA MET A 705 -6.64 -43.77 62.84
C MET A 705 -5.73 -42.83 62.05
N ILE A 706 -4.82 -43.36 61.23
CA ILE A 706 -3.93 -42.54 60.38
C ILE A 706 -4.75 -41.66 59.43
N ILE A 707 -5.75 -42.22 58.76
CA ILE A 707 -6.59 -41.46 57.81
C ILE A 707 -7.42 -40.40 58.54
N GLY A 708 -8.04 -40.74 59.67
CA GLY A 708 -8.84 -39.82 60.47
C GLY A 708 -8.01 -38.62 60.94
N THR A 709 -6.84 -38.85 61.53
CA THR A 709 -5.96 -37.78 62.02
C THR A 709 -5.39 -36.92 60.89
N LEU A 710 -5.15 -37.48 59.70
CA LEU A 710 -4.72 -36.70 58.53
C LEU A 710 -5.85 -35.87 57.93
N SER A 711 -7.10 -36.35 58.00
CA SER A 711 -8.28 -35.61 57.53
C SER A 711 -8.61 -34.39 58.39
N GLU A 712 -8.36 -34.48 59.70
CA GLU A 712 -8.52 -33.37 60.66
C GLU A 712 -7.43 -32.29 60.52
N ASN A 713 -6.26 -32.66 60.00
CA ASN A 713 -5.09 -31.77 59.84
C ASN A 713 -4.91 -31.17 58.43
N LYS A 714 -5.92 -31.25 57.54
CA LYS A 714 -5.85 -30.66 56.20
C LYS A 714 -5.76 -29.12 56.27
N VAL A 715 -4.56 -28.58 56.11
CA VAL A 715 -4.33 -27.15 55.90
C VAL A 715 -4.62 -26.80 54.44
N SER A 716 -5.46 -25.79 54.21
CA SER A 716 -5.80 -25.27 52.87
C SER A 716 -4.58 -24.67 52.19
N HIS A 717 -3.85 -25.45 51.39
CA HIS A 717 -2.77 -24.92 50.56
C HIS A 717 -3.36 -24.27 49.29
N SER A 718 -3.20 -22.94 49.18
CA SER A 718 -3.66 -22.11 48.07
C SER A 718 -2.58 -21.86 46.99
N GLY A 719 -1.55 -22.70 46.92
CA GLY A 719 -0.46 -22.59 45.95
C GLY A 719 -0.69 -23.42 44.69
N VAL A 720 -0.23 -22.91 43.55
CA VAL A 720 -0.07 -23.68 42.30
C VAL A 720 1.10 -24.65 42.51
N THR A 721 0.90 -25.72 43.26
CA THR A 721 1.85 -26.83 43.34
C THR A 721 1.60 -27.79 42.18
N GLN A 722 2.66 -28.14 41.46
CA GLN A 722 2.64 -29.17 40.42
C GLN A 722 2.12 -30.47 41.03
N SER A 723 1.10 -31.07 40.43
CA SER A 723 0.42 -32.25 40.97
C SER A 723 0.94 -33.52 40.32
N ILE A 724 1.12 -34.58 41.11
CA ILE A 724 1.54 -35.92 40.65
C ILE A 724 0.51 -36.99 41.02
N PHE A 725 0.03 -37.00 42.28
CA PHE A 725 -1.00 -37.93 42.76
C PHE A 725 -2.39 -37.57 42.26
N LYS A 726 -2.63 -36.31 41.85
CA LYS A 726 -3.91 -35.92 41.24
C LYS A 726 -4.25 -36.78 40.02
N ASP A 727 -3.24 -37.12 39.22
CA ASP A 727 -3.38 -37.88 37.96
C ASP A 727 -3.23 -39.39 38.14
N VAL A 728 -2.96 -39.85 39.37
CA VAL A 728 -2.93 -41.27 39.71
C VAL A 728 -4.35 -41.72 40.08
N ALA A 729 -4.91 -42.67 39.35
CA ALA A 729 -6.19 -43.28 39.66
C ALA A 729 -6.00 -44.46 40.64
N VAL A 730 -6.83 -44.51 41.70
CA VAL A 730 -6.91 -45.64 42.62
C VAL A 730 -8.15 -46.47 42.28
N PRO A 731 -8.03 -47.79 42.02
CA PRO A 731 -9.21 -48.64 41.82
C PRO A 731 -10.07 -48.68 43.09
N THR A 732 -11.31 -48.20 42.99
CA THR A 732 -12.30 -48.30 44.08
C THR A 732 -12.78 -49.74 44.17
N ILE A 733 -12.76 -50.33 45.36
CA ILE A 733 -13.39 -51.63 45.61
C ILE A 733 -14.92 -51.42 45.56
N ALA A 734 -15.51 -51.53 44.38
CA ALA A 734 -16.93 -51.80 44.28
C ALA A 734 -17.15 -53.23 44.79
N MET A 735 -17.98 -53.39 45.82
CA MET A 735 -18.45 -54.69 46.29
C MET A 735 -18.95 -55.50 45.10
N THR A 736 -18.19 -56.53 44.74
CA THR A 736 -18.60 -57.53 43.76
C THR A 736 -19.63 -58.43 44.44
N THR A 737 -20.88 -57.99 44.46
CA THR A 737 -22.04 -58.87 44.61
C THR A 737 -22.80 -58.86 43.30
N MET A 738 -22.71 -60.01 42.60
CA MET A 738 -23.58 -60.48 41.52
C MET A 738 -23.77 -59.58 40.29
N THR A 739 -22.95 -59.79 39.26
CA THR A 739 -23.42 -59.93 37.84
C THR A 739 -22.31 -60.45 36.91
N THR A 740 -21.71 -61.59 37.25
CA THR A 740 -21.00 -62.43 36.27
C THR A 740 -21.95 -63.48 35.71
N MET A 741 -22.94 -63.07 34.92
CA MET A 741 -23.69 -63.90 33.96
C MET A 741 -24.60 -63.01 33.10
N THR A 742 -24.07 -62.24 32.14
CA THR A 742 -24.85 -61.80 30.96
C THR A 742 -24.08 -61.17 29.78
N SER A 743 -22.75 -60.97 29.79
CA SER A 743 -22.06 -60.34 28.64
C SER A 743 -21.17 -61.25 27.77
N MET A 744 -21.19 -62.57 27.98
CA MET A 744 -20.46 -63.53 27.11
C MET A 744 -21.34 -64.22 26.05
N ALA A 745 -22.58 -63.78 25.83
CA ALA A 745 -23.52 -64.45 24.92
C ALA A 745 -23.79 -63.72 23.57
N THR A 746 -23.18 -62.56 23.28
CA THR A 746 -23.54 -61.77 22.08
C THR A 746 -22.40 -61.46 21.10
N SER A 747 -21.22 -62.07 21.22
CA SER A 747 -20.13 -61.92 20.22
C SER A 747 -19.84 -63.15 19.37
N LYS A 748 -20.71 -64.17 19.39
CA LYS A 748 -20.71 -65.28 18.43
C LYS A 748 -22.02 -65.33 17.64
N LEU A 749 -22.26 -64.31 16.81
CA LEU A 749 -23.16 -64.35 15.65
C LEU A 749 -22.98 -63.04 14.89
N LEU A 750 -21.94 -63.00 14.06
CA LEU A 750 -21.79 -62.21 12.82
C LEU A 750 -20.39 -62.55 12.26
N LYS A 751 -20.36 -63.68 11.55
CA LYS A 751 -19.46 -63.93 10.43
C LYS A 751 -20.32 -63.92 9.19
#